data_AF-A0A1W7RFP4-F1
#
_entry.id   AF-A0A1W7RFP4-F1
#
_cell.length_a   1.000
_cell.length_b   1.000
_cell.length_c   1.000
_cell.angle_alpha   90.00
_cell.angle_beta   90.00
_cell.angle_gamma   90.00
#
_symmetry.space_group_name_H-M   'P 1'
#
loop_
_entity.id
_entity.type
_entity.pdbx_description
1 polymer ?
#
loop_
_entity_poly.entity_id
_entity_poly.type
_entity_poly.pdbx_seq_one_letter_code
_entity_poly.pdbx_strand_id
1 'polypeptide(L)'
;MQSSEHIEDSSSLKSENMGKDTEAKNEQPADFSTEIMSVMEMEQSPDNSPAANSQEETVQDTEIPDTETVKTSDPENSFPADFDKFWKVVETNPQDFTGWVYLLQYVEQENHLPAASKAFDSFFTHYPYCYGYWKKYADLEKRHNNMKQADEVYRRGLQAIPLSVDLWIHYINFLKETLDSSDVETVGTIRGTYEHAVLAAGTDFRSDKLWEMYINWENEEDNLRAVTTIFDRILGIPTQLYSHHFQRFKEHVQNNLPRDLLSTEQFIQLRRELASTANSHNGEGEPPGDNQPSGIEDITDPAKLITEIENMRHRIIEIHQEIFNHNEHEVSKRWTFEEGIKRPYFHVKPLEKTQLKNWKEYLDFEIENGTHERVVVLFERCVISCALYEEFWIKYAKYMENHSIEGVRHVYSRACTIHLSKKPMVHLLWAAFEEQQGNINEARRILKIFEENVSGLAMIRLRRVSLERRHGNMEEAEHLLQEAVKNAKSNYEASFFAVKLARHLFKIQKSLPKARKVLLEAIDRDKDNPKLYLNLLEIEYSGDLKQNEENIILCFDSAINGTLPVKMRIIFSQRKVEFLEDFGLDVNKLLDAYEEHQALLKEQESLKRKAENGCEEPDEKRIQSDEAGLMSGQVADGDMQANQAAYNYNAWYQYNYSNAWNYGQYYQSSST
;
A
#
# COMPACT_ATOMS: atom_id res chain seq x y z
N MET A 1 69.62 -4.68 -41.69
CA MET A 1 69.96 -4.34 -43.09
C MET A 1 68.67 -3.92 -43.78
N GLN A 2 68.69 -2.69 -44.31
CA GLN A 2 67.77 -1.93 -45.18
C GLN A 2 66.66 -2.74 -45.90
N SER A 3 65.37 -2.37 -45.92
CA SER A 3 64.63 -1.14 -46.34
C SER A 3 64.11 -1.20 -47.79
N SER A 4 62.79 -0.99 -47.95
CA SER A 4 62.06 -0.19 -48.97
C SER A 4 60.57 -0.63 -48.99
N GLU A 5 59.63 0.10 -48.40
CA GLU A 5 58.86 1.27 -48.93
C GLU A 5 57.88 0.96 -50.08
N HIS A 6 56.57 1.08 -49.81
CA HIS A 6 55.68 2.05 -50.46
C HIS A 6 54.30 2.15 -49.76
N ILE A 7 53.57 3.22 -50.08
CA ILE A 7 52.60 4.01 -49.29
C ILE A 7 51.20 4.01 -49.98
N GLU A 8 50.14 4.40 -49.24
CA GLU A 8 48.82 4.98 -49.69
C GLU A 8 47.77 4.06 -50.38
N ASP A 9 46.44 4.26 -50.36
CA ASP A 9 45.49 5.03 -49.53
C ASP A 9 44.02 4.62 -49.89
N SER A 10 43.09 4.91 -48.97
CA SER A 10 41.67 5.32 -49.07
C SER A 10 40.60 4.74 -50.07
N SER A 11 39.52 4.22 -49.46
CA SER A 11 38.09 4.64 -49.53
C SER A 11 37.12 4.42 -50.74
N SER A 12 35.83 4.30 -50.37
CA SER A 12 34.56 4.49 -51.14
C SER A 12 33.95 3.22 -51.81
N LEU A 13 32.64 2.93 -51.89
CA LEU A 13 31.37 3.57 -51.49
C LEU A 13 30.23 2.52 -51.63
N LYS A 14 29.20 2.64 -50.77
CA LYS A 14 27.76 2.30 -50.88
C LYS A 14 27.24 1.35 -51.99
N SER A 15 26.35 0.45 -51.60
CA SER A 15 25.12 0.19 -52.38
C SER A 15 23.93 -0.17 -51.48
N GLU A 16 22.79 0.43 -51.80
CA GLU A 16 21.45 0.28 -51.24
C GLU A 16 20.87 -1.13 -51.42
N ASN A 17 19.94 -1.55 -50.55
CA ASN A 17 18.75 -2.23 -51.04
C ASN A 17 17.56 -2.07 -50.07
N MET A 18 16.39 -1.77 -50.65
CA MET A 18 15.11 -1.51 -50.02
C MET A 18 14.07 -2.46 -50.59
N GLY A 19 13.22 -3.04 -49.71
CA GLY A 19 11.93 -3.69 -50.02
C GLY A 19 11.99 -5.20 -50.31
N LYS A 20 11.07 -6.07 -49.85
CA LYS A 20 9.79 -5.88 -49.14
C LYS A 20 9.27 -7.21 -48.57
N ASP A 21 8.56 -7.10 -47.45
CA ASP A 21 7.35 -7.79 -46.97
C ASP A 21 7.26 -9.33 -46.91
N THR A 22 7.22 -9.84 -45.66
CA THR A 22 6.16 -10.76 -45.22
C THR A 22 5.96 -10.60 -43.70
N GLU A 23 4.83 -10.02 -43.31
CA GLU A 23 4.41 -9.81 -41.92
C GLU A 23 4.13 -11.14 -41.21
N ALA A 24 4.86 -11.42 -40.13
CA ALA A 24 4.42 -12.34 -39.08
C ALA A 24 4.01 -11.49 -37.87
N LYS A 25 2.70 -11.41 -37.61
CA LYS A 25 2.15 -10.86 -36.37
C LYS A 25 2.64 -11.73 -35.21
N ASN A 26 3.48 -11.15 -34.38
CA ASN A 26 3.90 -11.73 -33.11
C ASN A 26 2.81 -11.37 -32.08
N GLU A 27 1.88 -12.29 -31.82
CA GLU A 27 0.96 -12.18 -30.70
C GLU A 27 1.77 -12.38 -29.40
N GLN A 28 1.94 -11.30 -28.64
CA GLN A 28 2.39 -11.38 -27.25
C GLN A 28 1.25 -11.97 -26.40
N PRO A 29 1.54 -12.87 -25.45
CA PRO A 29 0.52 -13.36 -24.53
C PRO A 29 0.04 -12.18 -23.66
N ALA A 30 -1.28 -12.10 -23.46
CA ALA A 30 -1.93 -11.07 -22.66
C ALA A 30 -1.39 -11.07 -21.22
N ASP A 31 -1.23 -9.87 -20.65
CA ASP A 31 -0.68 -9.62 -19.32
C ASP A 31 -1.74 -9.92 -18.24
N PHE A 32 -1.55 -11.01 -17.49
CA PHE A 32 -2.42 -11.49 -16.41
C PHE A 32 -2.59 -10.47 -15.26
N SER A 33 -1.64 -9.53 -15.08
CA SER A 33 -1.82 -8.41 -14.14
C SER A 33 -2.96 -7.50 -14.58
N THR A 34 -3.20 -7.39 -15.89
CA THR A 34 -4.32 -6.66 -16.46
C THR A 34 -5.62 -7.46 -16.34
N GLU A 35 -5.59 -8.79 -16.28
CA GLU A 35 -6.79 -9.61 -16.06
C GLU A 35 -7.25 -9.60 -14.60
N ILE A 36 -6.35 -9.68 -13.62
CA ILE A 36 -6.74 -9.48 -12.21
C ILE A 36 -7.28 -8.05 -12.00
N MET A 37 -6.67 -7.04 -12.65
CA MET A 37 -7.17 -5.67 -12.62
C MET A 37 -8.46 -5.47 -13.44
N SER A 38 -8.64 -6.15 -14.57
CA SER A 38 -9.85 -6.02 -15.40
C SER A 38 -11.03 -6.79 -14.83
N VAL A 39 -10.78 -7.89 -14.09
CA VAL A 39 -11.79 -8.55 -13.25
C VAL A 39 -12.28 -7.61 -12.14
N MET A 40 -11.45 -6.66 -11.69
CA MET A 40 -11.88 -5.60 -10.77
C MET A 40 -12.66 -4.45 -11.46
N GLU A 41 -12.51 -4.26 -12.78
CA GLU A 41 -13.07 -3.13 -13.54
C GLU A 41 -14.24 -3.47 -14.49
N MET A 42 -14.46 -4.75 -14.87
CA MET A 42 -15.56 -5.15 -15.74
C MET A 42 -16.85 -5.49 -14.97
N GLU A 43 -17.61 -4.44 -14.63
CA GLU A 43 -19.05 -4.28 -14.93
C GLU A 43 -19.45 -2.82 -14.62
N GLN A 44 -18.85 -1.87 -15.37
CA GLN A 44 -19.43 -0.53 -15.51
C GLN A 44 -20.23 -0.50 -16.81
N SER A 45 -21.56 -0.53 -16.71
CA SER A 45 -22.42 -0.18 -17.84
C SER A 45 -22.31 1.32 -18.14
N PRO A 46 -22.29 1.74 -19.42
CA PRO A 46 -22.11 3.14 -19.80
C PRO A 46 -23.40 3.95 -19.60
N ASP A 47 -23.32 4.94 -18.72
CA ASP A 47 -24.35 5.95 -18.50
C ASP A 47 -24.33 6.96 -19.67
N ASN A 48 -25.18 6.74 -20.66
CA ASN A 48 -25.37 7.64 -21.80
C ASN A 48 -26.72 8.36 -21.67
N SER A 49 -26.70 9.55 -21.07
CA SER A 49 -27.76 10.55 -21.23
C SER A 49 -27.23 11.69 -22.12
N PRO A 50 -27.78 11.90 -23.34
CA PRO A 50 -27.33 12.99 -24.20
C PRO A 50 -27.94 14.32 -23.76
N ALA A 51 -27.08 15.33 -23.63
CA ALA A 51 -27.46 16.72 -23.48
C ALA A 51 -28.25 17.21 -24.70
N ALA A 52 -29.48 17.68 -24.48
CA ALA A 52 -30.30 18.32 -25.49
C ALA A 52 -30.16 19.85 -25.42
N ASN A 53 -29.90 20.41 -26.60
CA ASN A 53 -29.78 21.83 -26.91
C ASN A 53 -31.05 22.63 -26.55
N SER A 54 -30.80 23.86 -26.14
CA SER A 54 -31.73 24.97 -25.99
C SER A 54 -32.59 25.26 -27.22
N GLN A 55 -33.92 25.31 -27.03
CA GLN A 55 -34.85 26.15 -27.79
C GLN A 55 -35.95 26.67 -26.87
N GLU A 56 -36.16 27.99 -26.94
CA GLU A 56 -37.26 28.74 -26.34
C GLU A 56 -38.60 28.32 -26.97
N GLU A 57 -39.65 28.17 -26.17
CA GLU A 57 -41.02 28.53 -26.58
C GLU A 57 -41.94 28.78 -25.38
N THR A 58 -42.91 29.64 -25.62
CA THR A 58 -43.70 30.50 -24.72
C THR A 58 -44.85 29.84 -23.95
N VAL A 59 -45.02 30.29 -22.70
CA VAL A 59 -46.25 30.65 -21.94
C VAL A 59 -47.58 29.97 -22.32
N GLN A 60 -48.20 29.30 -21.34
CA GLN A 60 -49.62 29.52 -21.00
C GLN A 60 -49.97 29.06 -19.58
N ASP A 61 -50.52 30.01 -18.81
CA ASP A 61 -51.06 29.89 -17.47
C ASP A 61 -52.25 28.92 -17.41
N THR A 62 -52.33 28.13 -16.33
CA THR A 62 -53.63 27.75 -15.76
C THR A 62 -53.47 27.49 -14.26
N GLU A 63 -54.06 28.39 -13.46
CA GLU A 63 -54.19 28.32 -12.00
C GLU A 63 -55.16 27.19 -11.57
N ILE A 64 -54.78 26.39 -10.56
CA ILE A 64 -55.68 25.65 -9.67
C ILE A 64 -55.11 25.71 -8.23
N PRO A 65 -55.94 25.93 -7.18
CA PRO A 65 -55.51 26.58 -5.94
C PRO A 65 -55.04 25.64 -4.83
N ASP A 66 -54.34 26.24 -3.87
CA ASP A 66 -53.88 25.70 -2.59
C ASP A 66 -54.97 24.90 -1.83
N THR A 67 -54.65 23.65 -1.49
CA THR A 67 -55.21 22.97 -0.33
C THR A 67 -54.10 22.34 0.49
N GLU A 68 -53.87 22.98 1.62
CA GLU A 68 -53.46 22.47 2.94
C GLU A 68 -52.71 21.12 3.00
N THR A 69 -51.48 21.26 3.49
CA THR A 69 -50.67 20.27 4.19
C THR A 69 -51.47 19.21 4.94
N VAL A 70 -51.40 17.96 4.46
CA VAL A 70 -51.48 16.76 5.31
C VAL A 70 -50.10 16.12 5.31
N LYS A 71 -49.36 16.35 6.39
CA LYS A 71 -48.19 15.52 6.74
C LYS A 71 -48.72 14.14 7.11
N THR A 72 -48.79 13.22 6.15
CA THR A 72 -48.72 11.79 6.45
C THR A 72 -47.26 11.47 6.74
N SER A 73 -46.89 11.50 8.01
CA SER A 73 -45.64 10.88 8.45
C SER A 73 -45.82 9.36 8.33
N ASP A 74 -45.27 8.79 7.26
CA ASP A 74 -45.12 7.34 7.15
C ASP A 74 -44.28 6.82 8.34
N PRO A 75 -44.76 5.83 9.10
CA PRO A 75 -44.02 5.26 10.24
C PRO A 75 -42.85 4.34 9.84
N GLU A 76 -42.57 4.14 8.56
CA GLU A 76 -41.56 3.17 8.07
C GLU A 76 -40.11 3.68 8.08
N ASN A 77 -39.87 4.95 8.44
CA ASN A 77 -38.54 5.57 8.42
C ASN A 77 -37.92 5.83 9.80
N SER A 78 -38.50 5.33 10.90
CA SER A 78 -37.86 5.49 12.21
C SER A 78 -36.80 4.42 12.44
N PHE A 79 -35.54 4.83 12.49
CA PHE A 79 -34.44 3.96 12.91
C PHE A 79 -34.67 3.42 14.34
N PRO A 80 -34.13 2.25 14.68
CA PRO A 80 -34.21 1.69 16.04
C PRO A 80 -33.69 2.67 17.11
N ALA A 81 -34.29 2.64 18.30
CA ALA A 81 -34.10 3.69 19.33
C ALA A 81 -32.65 3.93 19.77
N ASP A 82 -31.81 2.87 19.81
CA ASP A 82 -30.39 2.97 20.17
C ASP A 82 -29.45 3.05 18.94
N PHE A 83 -29.98 3.05 17.70
CA PHE A 83 -29.15 3.07 16.49
C PHE A 83 -28.25 4.31 16.45
N ASP A 84 -28.81 5.49 16.71
CA ASP A 84 -28.05 6.76 16.69
C ASP A 84 -26.93 6.79 17.73
N LYS A 85 -27.14 6.12 18.87
CA LYS A 85 -26.13 6.01 19.93
C LYS A 85 -24.93 5.20 19.47
N PHE A 86 -25.15 4.03 18.85
CA PHE A 86 -24.07 3.20 18.30
C PHE A 86 -23.45 3.84 17.06
N TRP A 87 -24.26 4.44 16.18
CA TRP A 87 -23.82 5.15 14.98
C TRP A 87 -22.87 6.29 15.31
N LYS A 88 -23.18 7.09 16.33
CA LYS A 88 -22.34 8.22 16.74
C LYS A 88 -20.93 7.80 17.19
N VAL A 89 -20.78 6.60 17.77
CA VAL A 89 -19.47 6.07 18.18
C VAL A 89 -18.58 5.86 16.96
N VAL A 90 -19.11 5.20 15.92
CA VAL A 90 -18.37 4.90 14.70
C VAL A 90 -18.22 6.12 13.79
N GLU A 91 -19.14 7.08 13.83
CA GLU A 91 -19.01 8.37 13.15
C GLU A 91 -17.89 9.22 13.76
N THR A 92 -17.75 9.21 15.09
CA THR A 92 -16.67 9.94 15.79
C THR A 92 -15.32 9.29 15.57
N ASN A 93 -15.26 7.96 15.55
CA ASN A 93 -14.04 7.21 15.28
C ASN A 93 -14.31 6.03 14.34
N PRO A 94 -14.22 6.22 13.01
CA PRO A 94 -14.46 5.16 12.03
C PRO A 94 -13.46 4.00 12.12
N GLN A 95 -12.35 4.18 12.84
CA GLN A 95 -11.33 3.16 13.07
C GLN A 95 -11.60 2.33 14.34
N ASP A 96 -12.67 2.62 15.08
CA ASP A 96 -13.10 1.80 16.22
C ASP A 96 -13.83 0.55 15.73
N PHE A 97 -13.05 -0.48 15.43
CA PHE A 97 -13.58 -1.79 15.05
C PHE A 97 -14.53 -2.37 16.09
N THR A 98 -14.29 -2.15 17.39
CA THR A 98 -15.16 -2.68 18.45
C THR A 98 -16.52 -2.01 18.42
N GLY A 99 -16.55 -0.69 18.22
CA GLY A 99 -17.78 0.07 17.99
C GLY A 99 -18.59 -0.46 16.81
N TRP A 100 -17.93 -0.78 15.69
CA TRP A 100 -18.58 -1.41 14.53
C TRP A 100 -19.15 -2.79 14.87
N VAL A 101 -18.42 -3.66 15.58
CA VAL A 101 -18.94 -4.98 15.96
C VAL A 101 -20.22 -4.86 16.79
N TYR A 102 -20.26 -3.95 17.78
CA TYR A 102 -21.46 -3.73 18.58
C TYR A 102 -22.62 -3.19 17.75
N LEU A 103 -22.37 -2.24 16.84
CA LEU A 103 -23.40 -1.70 15.94
C LEU A 103 -23.97 -2.79 15.03
N LEU A 104 -23.11 -3.59 14.40
CA LEU A 104 -23.52 -4.66 13.48
C LEU A 104 -24.29 -5.76 14.22
N GLN A 105 -23.85 -6.14 15.42
CA GLN A 105 -24.58 -7.08 16.26
C GLN A 105 -25.96 -6.53 16.66
N TYR A 106 -26.06 -5.24 16.97
CA TYR A 106 -27.33 -4.59 17.32
C TYR A 106 -28.30 -4.58 16.13
N VAL A 107 -27.87 -4.15 14.94
CA VAL A 107 -28.77 -4.13 13.76
C VAL A 107 -29.17 -5.53 13.30
N GLU A 108 -28.32 -6.54 13.51
CA GLU A 108 -28.68 -7.94 13.29
C GLU A 108 -29.77 -8.43 14.26
N GLN A 109 -29.74 -7.99 15.53
CA GLN A 109 -30.73 -8.34 16.56
C GLN A 109 -32.07 -7.63 16.34
N GLU A 110 -32.04 -6.33 16.04
CA GLU A 110 -33.24 -5.55 15.73
C GLU A 110 -33.87 -5.96 14.39
N ASN A 111 -33.10 -6.62 13.52
CA ASN A 111 -33.53 -7.12 12.21
C ASN A 111 -34.18 -6.02 11.33
N HIS A 112 -33.71 -4.78 11.46
CA HIS A 112 -34.22 -3.62 10.75
C HIS A 112 -33.39 -3.36 9.48
N LEU A 113 -33.92 -3.76 8.32
CA LEU A 113 -33.15 -3.83 7.08
C LEU A 113 -32.51 -2.50 6.65
N PRO A 114 -33.21 -1.35 6.56
CA PRO A 114 -32.57 -0.08 6.19
C PRO A 114 -31.44 0.37 7.12
N ALA A 115 -31.53 0.00 8.41
CA ALA A 115 -30.51 0.33 9.40
C ALA A 115 -29.29 -0.57 9.23
N ALA A 116 -29.52 -1.86 8.97
CA ALA A 116 -28.47 -2.81 8.70
C ALA A 116 -27.74 -2.49 7.40
N SER A 117 -28.44 -2.23 6.29
CA SER A 117 -27.81 -1.89 5.00
C SER A 117 -26.90 -0.67 5.14
N LYS A 118 -27.40 0.41 5.79
CA LYS A 118 -26.60 1.60 6.09
C LYS A 118 -25.35 1.29 6.93
N ALA A 119 -25.48 0.43 7.94
CA ALA A 119 -24.38 0.05 8.82
C ALA A 119 -23.33 -0.81 8.12
N PHE A 120 -23.75 -1.82 7.36
CA PHE A 120 -22.87 -2.70 6.61
C PHE A 120 -22.15 -1.95 5.48
N ASP A 121 -22.87 -1.18 4.67
CA ASP A 121 -22.26 -0.42 3.57
C ASP A 121 -21.20 0.56 4.09
N SER A 122 -21.50 1.28 5.18
CA SER A 122 -20.51 2.17 5.80
C SER A 122 -19.36 1.43 6.49
N PHE A 123 -19.59 0.22 7.01
CA PHE A 123 -18.52 -0.60 7.58
C PHE A 123 -17.54 -1.07 6.49
N PHE A 124 -18.06 -1.49 5.34
CA PHE A 124 -17.23 -2.01 4.25
C PHE A 124 -16.39 -0.96 3.52
N THR A 125 -16.74 0.32 3.60
CA THR A 125 -15.84 1.40 3.12
C THR A 125 -14.56 1.49 3.94
N HIS A 126 -14.56 1.01 5.19
CA HIS A 126 -13.41 1.03 6.10
C HIS A 126 -12.75 -0.33 6.27
N TYR A 127 -13.53 -1.41 6.29
CA TYR A 127 -13.06 -2.78 6.56
C TYR A 127 -13.52 -3.80 5.50
N PRO A 128 -13.19 -3.60 4.21
CA PRO A 128 -13.68 -4.47 3.13
C PRO A 128 -13.16 -5.92 3.22
N TYR A 129 -12.00 -6.16 3.85
CA TYR A 129 -11.37 -7.48 3.90
C TYR A 129 -11.95 -8.41 4.97
N CYS A 130 -12.98 -7.97 5.69
CA CYS A 130 -13.67 -8.77 6.69
C CYS A 130 -14.77 -9.65 6.05
N TYR A 131 -14.40 -10.68 5.26
CA TYR A 131 -15.34 -11.53 4.51
C TYR A 131 -16.49 -12.12 5.34
N GLY A 132 -16.26 -12.44 6.62
CA GLY A 132 -17.30 -12.97 7.50
C GLY A 132 -18.49 -12.02 7.68
N TYR A 133 -18.29 -10.70 7.59
CA TYR A 133 -19.40 -9.73 7.64
C TYR A 133 -20.11 -9.61 6.30
N TRP A 134 -19.42 -9.76 5.17
CA TRP A 134 -20.08 -9.84 3.85
C TRP A 134 -21.07 -11.00 3.80
N LYS A 135 -20.65 -12.17 4.30
CA LYS A 135 -21.54 -13.34 4.45
C LYS A 135 -22.76 -13.04 5.32
N LYS A 136 -22.55 -12.42 6.49
CA LYS A 136 -23.65 -12.06 7.40
C LYS A 136 -24.63 -11.07 6.77
N TYR A 137 -24.14 -10.10 6.00
CA TYR A 137 -24.99 -9.15 5.31
C TYR A 137 -25.82 -9.82 4.22
N ALA A 138 -25.21 -10.67 3.38
CA ALA A 138 -25.95 -11.43 2.38
C ALA A 138 -26.99 -12.38 3.01
N ASP A 139 -26.66 -13.01 4.14
CA ASP A 139 -27.60 -13.84 4.90
C ASP A 139 -28.77 -13.04 5.49
N LEU A 140 -28.53 -11.80 5.92
CA LEU A 140 -29.59 -10.91 6.38
C LEU A 140 -30.55 -10.58 5.24
N GLU A 141 -30.05 -10.14 4.07
CA GLU A 141 -30.88 -9.87 2.89
C GLU A 141 -31.68 -11.11 2.46
N LYS A 142 -31.03 -12.29 2.47
CA LYS A 142 -31.69 -13.57 2.19
C LYS A 142 -32.81 -13.87 3.17
N ARG A 143 -32.63 -13.62 4.48
CA ARG A 143 -33.69 -13.80 5.50
C ARG A 143 -34.90 -12.91 5.27
N HIS A 144 -34.73 -11.76 4.61
CA HIS A 144 -35.81 -10.85 4.19
C HIS A 144 -36.37 -11.19 2.79
N ASN A 145 -35.97 -12.32 2.19
CA ASN A 145 -36.34 -12.76 0.83
C ASN A 145 -35.87 -11.82 -0.30
N ASN A 146 -34.87 -10.97 -0.05
CA ASN A 146 -34.30 -10.09 -1.06
C ASN A 146 -33.14 -10.77 -1.80
N MET A 147 -33.44 -11.83 -2.57
CA MET A 147 -32.40 -12.65 -3.22
C MET A 147 -31.49 -11.84 -4.15
N LYS A 148 -32.02 -10.86 -4.89
CA LYS A 148 -31.23 -9.99 -5.77
C LYS A 148 -30.24 -9.11 -5.00
N GLN A 149 -30.62 -8.63 -3.82
CA GLN A 149 -29.73 -7.83 -2.98
C GLN A 149 -28.66 -8.72 -2.33
N ALA A 150 -29.02 -9.93 -1.91
CA ALA A 150 -28.05 -10.90 -1.40
C ALA A 150 -26.97 -11.25 -2.46
N ASP A 151 -27.39 -11.45 -3.72
CA ASP A 151 -26.49 -11.65 -4.86
C ASP A 151 -25.51 -10.46 -5.04
N GLU A 152 -26.05 -9.25 -5.08
CA GLU A 152 -25.26 -8.02 -5.19
C GLU A 152 -24.27 -7.85 -4.04
N VAL A 153 -24.66 -8.19 -2.81
CA VAL A 153 -23.76 -8.15 -1.64
C VAL A 153 -22.59 -9.12 -1.80
N TYR A 154 -22.81 -10.34 -2.30
CA TYR A 154 -21.73 -11.27 -2.59
C TYR A 154 -20.79 -10.72 -3.67
N ARG A 155 -21.35 -10.21 -4.77
CA ARG A 155 -20.57 -9.64 -5.87
C ARG A 155 -19.71 -8.46 -5.43
N ARG A 156 -20.27 -7.50 -4.68
CA ARG A 156 -19.50 -6.39 -4.10
C ARG A 156 -18.42 -6.87 -3.13
N GLY A 157 -18.73 -7.88 -2.31
CA GLY A 157 -17.75 -8.49 -1.42
C GLY A 157 -16.59 -9.13 -2.18
N LEU A 158 -16.87 -9.86 -3.26
CA LEU A 158 -15.87 -10.51 -4.10
C LEU A 158 -15.06 -9.50 -4.94
N GLN A 159 -15.66 -8.38 -5.35
CA GLN A 159 -14.91 -7.27 -5.94
C GLN A 159 -13.94 -6.64 -4.93
N ALA A 160 -14.33 -6.56 -3.67
CA ALA A 160 -13.50 -6.01 -2.60
C ALA A 160 -12.40 -6.98 -2.14
N ILE A 161 -12.68 -8.28 -2.03
CA ILE A 161 -11.73 -9.32 -1.62
C ILE A 161 -11.81 -10.58 -2.51
N PRO A 162 -11.27 -10.52 -3.74
CA PRO A 162 -11.40 -11.62 -4.70
C PRO A 162 -10.64 -12.89 -4.30
N LEU A 163 -9.63 -12.79 -3.43
CA LEU A 163 -8.84 -13.94 -2.97
C LEU A 163 -9.49 -14.71 -1.79
N SER A 164 -10.67 -14.30 -1.30
CA SER A 164 -11.34 -15.03 -0.22
C SER A 164 -12.01 -16.31 -0.75
N VAL A 165 -11.30 -17.44 -0.62
CA VAL A 165 -11.81 -18.78 -0.96
C VAL A 165 -13.14 -19.07 -0.25
N ASP A 166 -13.24 -18.73 1.05
CA ASP A 166 -14.47 -18.92 1.82
C ASP A 166 -15.66 -18.11 1.27
N LEU A 167 -15.43 -16.87 0.83
CA LEU A 167 -16.49 -16.02 0.30
C LEU A 167 -17.01 -16.56 -1.04
N TRP A 168 -16.12 -17.02 -1.93
CA TRP A 168 -16.51 -17.71 -3.16
C TRP A 168 -17.33 -18.97 -2.89
N ILE A 169 -16.90 -19.80 -1.95
CA ILE A 169 -17.63 -21.00 -1.54
C ILE A 169 -19.04 -20.63 -1.04
N HIS A 170 -19.16 -19.58 -0.24
CA HIS A 170 -20.46 -19.11 0.23
C HIS A 170 -21.36 -18.60 -0.91
N TYR A 171 -20.80 -17.86 -1.86
CA TYR A 171 -21.54 -17.37 -3.02
C TYR A 171 -22.03 -18.52 -3.91
N ILE A 172 -21.17 -19.49 -4.21
CA ILE A 172 -21.52 -20.67 -5.00
C ILE A 172 -22.64 -21.47 -4.32
N ASN A 173 -22.54 -21.69 -3.01
CA ASN A 173 -23.61 -22.37 -2.26
C ASN A 173 -24.92 -21.57 -2.26
N PHE A 174 -24.84 -20.23 -2.17
CA PHE A 174 -26.01 -19.37 -2.31
C PHE A 174 -26.69 -19.52 -3.68
N LEU A 175 -25.92 -19.54 -4.77
CA LEU A 175 -26.47 -19.75 -6.12
C LEU A 175 -27.12 -21.13 -6.25
N LYS A 176 -26.47 -22.19 -5.75
CA LYS A 176 -27.03 -23.56 -5.75
C LYS A 176 -28.34 -23.66 -4.98
N GLU A 177 -28.51 -22.88 -3.91
CA GLU A 177 -29.74 -22.88 -3.10
C GLU A 177 -30.87 -22.02 -3.67
N THR A 178 -30.55 -21.02 -4.50
CA THR A 178 -31.51 -19.99 -4.94
C THR A 178 -31.90 -20.08 -6.41
N LEU A 179 -31.02 -20.59 -7.27
CA LEU A 179 -31.31 -20.79 -8.67
C LEU A 179 -32.21 -22.01 -8.89
N ASP A 180 -33.11 -21.91 -9.86
CA ASP A 180 -34.02 -23.00 -10.23
C ASP A 180 -33.23 -24.06 -11.01
N SER A 181 -33.23 -25.30 -10.51
CA SER A 181 -32.64 -26.46 -11.18
C SER A 181 -33.30 -26.78 -12.53
N SER A 182 -34.50 -26.23 -12.79
CA SER A 182 -35.26 -26.42 -14.02
C SER A 182 -34.80 -25.51 -15.15
N ASP A 183 -34.04 -24.45 -14.84
CA ASP A 183 -33.53 -23.50 -15.82
C ASP A 183 -32.21 -23.98 -16.43
N VAL A 184 -32.12 -23.92 -17.76
CA VAL A 184 -30.96 -24.35 -18.54
C VAL A 184 -29.77 -23.41 -18.33
N GLU A 185 -30.02 -22.14 -18.00
CA GLU A 185 -28.96 -21.15 -17.76
C GLU A 185 -28.28 -21.35 -16.40
N THR A 186 -28.95 -21.95 -15.42
CA THR A 186 -28.42 -22.17 -14.06
C THR A 186 -27.09 -22.92 -14.05
N VAL A 187 -26.98 -24.00 -14.82
CA VAL A 187 -25.76 -24.81 -14.91
C VAL A 187 -24.62 -23.99 -15.53
N GLY A 188 -24.93 -23.16 -16.53
CA GLY A 188 -23.96 -22.25 -17.16
C GLY A 188 -23.44 -21.18 -16.19
N THR A 189 -24.34 -20.56 -15.43
CA THR A 189 -24.00 -19.54 -14.42
C THR A 189 -23.16 -20.12 -13.28
N ILE A 190 -23.51 -21.31 -12.77
CA ILE A 190 -22.73 -21.98 -11.72
C ILE A 190 -21.33 -22.34 -12.24
N ARG A 191 -21.21 -22.91 -13.44
CA ARG A 191 -19.90 -23.20 -14.07
C ARG A 191 -19.05 -21.94 -14.23
N GLY A 192 -19.64 -20.88 -14.79
CA GLY A 192 -18.96 -19.60 -14.94
C GLY A 192 -18.49 -19.03 -13.60
N THR A 193 -19.29 -19.19 -12.55
CA THR A 193 -18.92 -18.76 -11.19
C THR A 193 -17.75 -19.57 -10.63
N TYR A 194 -17.73 -20.89 -10.82
CA TYR A 194 -16.58 -21.72 -10.46
C TYR A 194 -15.31 -21.30 -11.22
N GLU A 195 -15.41 -21.07 -12.53
CA GLU A 195 -14.28 -20.59 -13.33
C GLU A 195 -13.74 -19.25 -12.82
N HIS A 196 -14.62 -18.27 -12.56
CA HIS A 196 -14.22 -16.99 -11.97
C HIS A 196 -13.55 -17.18 -10.60
N ALA A 197 -14.09 -18.06 -9.75
CA ALA A 197 -13.53 -18.33 -8.43
C ALA A 197 -12.12 -18.93 -8.50
N VAL A 198 -11.88 -19.90 -9.40
CA VAL A 198 -10.54 -20.52 -9.52
C VAL A 198 -9.54 -19.59 -10.23
N LEU A 199 -9.99 -18.72 -11.12
CA LEU A 199 -9.13 -17.68 -11.72
C LEU A 199 -8.71 -16.65 -10.67
N ALA A 200 -9.62 -16.24 -9.79
CA ALA A 200 -9.36 -15.23 -8.77
C ALA A 200 -8.58 -15.76 -7.54
N ALA A 201 -8.95 -16.95 -7.04
CA ALA A 201 -8.47 -17.48 -5.76
C ALA A 201 -7.94 -18.93 -5.82
N GLY A 202 -7.97 -19.57 -6.99
CA GLY A 202 -7.56 -20.98 -7.15
C GLY A 202 -6.06 -21.22 -7.01
N THR A 203 -5.24 -20.16 -7.04
CA THR A 203 -3.79 -20.21 -6.80
C THR A 203 -3.41 -20.03 -5.32
N ASP A 204 -4.38 -19.77 -4.43
CA ASP A 204 -4.12 -19.79 -2.99
C ASP A 204 -3.74 -21.20 -2.55
N PHE A 205 -2.70 -21.31 -1.72
CA PHE A 205 -2.21 -22.57 -1.19
C PHE A 205 -3.26 -23.37 -0.40
N ARG A 206 -4.30 -22.71 0.14
CA ARG A 206 -5.41 -23.30 0.89
C ARG A 206 -6.73 -23.29 0.11
N SER A 207 -6.66 -23.24 -1.23
CA SER A 207 -7.83 -23.27 -2.11
C SER A 207 -8.41 -24.68 -2.34
N ASP A 208 -7.86 -25.72 -1.69
CA ASP A 208 -8.22 -27.13 -1.91
C ASP A 208 -9.73 -27.39 -1.94
N LYS A 209 -10.46 -26.84 -0.97
CA LYS A 209 -11.90 -27.03 -0.83
C LYS A 209 -12.69 -26.47 -2.02
N LEU A 210 -12.23 -25.37 -2.62
CA LEU A 210 -12.89 -24.79 -3.79
C LEU A 210 -12.74 -25.73 -5.00
N TRP A 211 -11.54 -26.26 -5.22
CA TRP A 211 -11.27 -27.22 -6.28
C TRP A 211 -12.05 -28.51 -6.11
N GLU A 212 -12.10 -29.06 -4.90
CA GLU A 212 -12.89 -30.26 -4.59
C GLU A 212 -14.39 -30.03 -4.85
N MET A 213 -14.92 -28.87 -4.44
CA MET A 213 -16.30 -28.52 -4.72
C MET A 213 -16.58 -28.41 -6.22
N TYR A 214 -15.62 -27.92 -7.01
CA TYR A 214 -15.78 -27.81 -8.45
C TYR A 214 -15.75 -29.19 -9.14
N ILE A 215 -14.77 -30.02 -8.77
CA ILE A 215 -14.62 -31.41 -9.25
C ILE A 215 -15.88 -32.22 -8.94
N ASN A 216 -16.37 -32.15 -7.70
CA ASN A 216 -17.57 -32.88 -7.31
C ASN A 216 -18.80 -32.42 -8.10
N TRP A 217 -18.92 -31.11 -8.34
CA TRP A 217 -20.05 -30.56 -9.07
C TRP A 217 -20.06 -31.00 -10.55
N GLU A 218 -18.94 -30.91 -11.27
CA GLU A 218 -18.88 -31.41 -12.66
C GLU A 218 -19.08 -32.93 -12.76
N ASN A 219 -18.68 -33.67 -11.72
CA ASN A 219 -18.93 -35.11 -11.65
C ASN A 219 -20.42 -35.43 -11.40
N GLU A 220 -21.14 -34.59 -10.64
CA GLU A 220 -22.61 -34.69 -10.48
C GLU A 220 -23.35 -34.36 -11.78
N GLU A 221 -22.82 -33.46 -12.60
CA GLU A 221 -23.33 -33.11 -13.95
C GLU A 221 -22.93 -34.14 -15.04
N ASP A 222 -22.29 -35.26 -14.66
CA ASP A 222 -21.80 -36.34 -15.55
C ASP A 222 -20.84 -35.85 -16.67
N ASN A 223 -20.14 -34.74 -16.44
CA ASN A 223 -19.19 -34.16 -17.39
C ASN A 223 -17.75 -34.56 -17.04
N LEU A 224 -17.45 -35.85 -17.23
CA LEU A 224 -16.15 -36.44 -16.87
C LEU A 224 -14.94 -35.77 -17.57
N ARG A 225 -15.16 -35.20 -18.75
CA ARG A 225 -14.17 -34.45 -19.51
C ARG A 225 -13.82 -33.10 -18.88
N ALA A 226 -14.80 -32.41 -18.30
CA ALA A 226 -14.52 -31.20 -17.54
C ALA A 226 -13.77 -31.56 -16.24
N VAL A 227 -14.17 -32.66 -15.59
CA VAL A 227 -13.47 -33.17 -14.40
C VAL A 227 -11.99 -33.42 -14.66
N THR A 228 -11.63 -34.09 -15.77
CA THR A 228 -10.22 -34.26 -16.14
C THR A 228 -9.51 -32.95 -16.41
N THR A 229 -10.14 -32.03 -17.16
CA THR A 229 -9.58 -30.70 -17.42
C THR A 229 -9.32 -29.91 -16.13
N ILE A 230 -10.18 -30.07 -15.12
CA ILE A 230 -9.98 -29.46 -13.80
C ILE A 230 -8.80 -30.11 -13.08
N PHE A 231 -8.66 -31.43 -13.11
CA PHE A 231 -7.51 -32.14 -12.56
C PHE A 231 -6.19 -31.71 -13.21
N ASP A 232 -6.16 -31.58 -14.54
CA ASP A 232 -4.98 -31.12 -15.29
C ASP A 232 -4.49 -29.75 -14.78
N ARG A 233 -5.42 -28.86 -14.41
CA ARG A 233 -5.11 -27.53 -13.85
C ARG A 233 -4.60 -27.62 -12.41
N ILE A 234 -5.36 -28.22 -11.50
CA ILE A 234 -5.04 -28.22 -10.06
C ILE A 234 -3.77 -29.03 -9.73
N LEU A 235 -3.46 -30.08 -10.48
CA LEU A 235 -2.25 -30.88 -10.25
C LEU A 235 -0.96 -30.09 -10.54
N GLY A 236 -1.04 -29.02 -11.33
CA GLY A 236 0.06 -28.07 -11.57
C GLY A 236 0.14 -26.91 -10.57
N ILE A 237 -0.83 -26.79 -9.65
CA ILE A 237 -0.91 -25.68 -8.68
C ILE A 237 -0.47 -26.18 -7.29
N PRO A 238 0.50 -25.51 -6.63
CA PRO A 238 0.90 -25.84 -5.27
C PRO A 238 -0.23 -25.59 -4.27
N THR A 239 -0.70 -26.65 -3.60
CA THR A 239 -1.75 -26.59 -2.59
C THR A 239 -1.39 -27.42 -1.36
N GLN A 240 -2.10 -27.21 -0.26
CA GLN A 240 -1.87 -27.92 1.01
C GLN A 240 -2.16 -29.41 0.88
N LEU A 241 -3.20 -29.79 0.12
CA LEU A 241 -3.64 -31.17 -0.06
C LEU A 241 -3.36 -31.69 -1.47
N TYR A 242 -2.30 -31.21 -2.14
CA TYR A 242 -1.89 -31.64 -3.48
C TYR A 242 -1.85 -33.18 -3.67
N SER A 243 -1.38 -33.91 -2.65
CA SER A 243 -1.37 -35.38 -2.60
C SER A 243 -2.77 -36.00 -2.64
N HIS A 244 -3.75 -35.38 -1.96
CA HIS A 244 -5.13 -35.85 -1.96
C HIS A 244 -5.76 -35.69 -3.35
N HIS A 245 -5.57 -34.54 -4.00
CA HIS A 245 -6.07 -34.30 -5.37
C HIS A 245 -5.52 -35.34 -6.35
N PHE A 246 -4.24 -35.68 -6.23
CA PHE A 246 -3.62 -36.69 -7.09
C PHE A 246 -4.14 -38.10 -6.84
N GLN A 247 -4.40 -38.46 -5.58
CA GLN A 247 -5.04 -39.74 -5.25
C GLN A 247 -6.46 -39.82 -5.84
N ARG A 248 -7.24 -38.73 -5.74
CA ARG A 248 -8.58 -38.66 -6.34
C ARG A 248 -8.54 -38.70 -7.87
N PHE A 249 -7.54 -38.10 -8.49
CA PHE A 249 -7.31 -38.22 -9.93
C PHE A 249 -7.08 -39.69 -10.34
N LYS A 250 -6.22 -40.42 -9.60
CA LYS A 250 -5.99 -41.86 -9.85
C LYS A 250 -7.28 -42.66 -9.75
N GLU A 251 -8.10 -42.40 -8.72
CA GLU A 251 -9.40 -43.04 -8.55
C GLU A 251 -10.37 -42.70 -9.69
N HIS A 252 -10.40 -41.44 -10.13
CA HIS A 252 -11.21 -40.99 -11.27
C HIS A 252 -10.82 -41.72 -12.57
N VAL A 253 -9.52 -41.86 -12.85
CA VAL A 253 -9.02 -42.58 -14.05
C VAL A 253 -9.31 -44.09 -13.96
N GLN A 254 -9.19 -44.69 -12.78
CA GLN A 254 -9.44 -46.12 -12.55
C GLN A 254 -10.93 -46.50 -12.67
N ASN A 255 -11.82 -45.61 -12.22
CA ASN A 255 -13.25 -45.88 -12.17
C ASN A 255 -13.99 -45.54 -13.48
N ASN A 256 -13.37 -44.79 -14.40
CA ASN A 256 -14.00 -44.32 -15.64
C ASN A 256 -13.30 -44.85 -16.90
N LEU A 257 -13.97 -44.76 -18.06
CA LEU A 257 -13.43 -45.19 -19.34
C LEU A 257 -12.60 -44.07 -19.99
N PRO A 258 -11.37 -44.33 -20.48
CA PRO A 258 -10.50 -43.30 -21.06
C PRO A 258 -11.11 -42.49 -22.23
N ARG A 259 -12.09 -43.06 -22.95
CA ARG A 259 -12.82 -42.37 -24.03
C ARG A 259 -13.67 -41.20 -23.52
N ASP A 260 -14.19 -41.30 -22.31
CA ASP A 260 -15.05 -40.27 -21.70
C ASP A 260 -14.21 -39.18 -21.01
N LEU A 261 -12.93 -39.48 -20.75
CA LEU A 261 -11.95 -38.61 -20.08
C LEU A 261 -11.23 -37.66 -21.04
N LEU A 262 -10.86 -38.13 -22.23
CA LEU A 262 -9.94 -37.46 -23.17
C LEU A 262 -10.64 -37.03 -24.45
N SER A 263 -10.19 -35.94 -25.08
CA SER A 263 -10.80 -35.48 -26.35
C SER A 263 -10.64 -36.54 -27.42
N THR A 264 -11.53 -36.56 -28.42
CA THR A 264 -11.41 -37.53 -29.51
C THR A 264 -10.01 -37.48 -30.13
N GLU A 265 -9.43 -36.28 -30.25
CA GLU A 265 -8.08 -36.07 -30.72
C GLU A 265 -7.01 -36.61 -29.75
N GLN A 266 -7.07 -36.24 -28.47
CA GLN A 266 -6.14 -36.70 -27.43
C GLN A 266 -6.17 -38.22 -27.26
N PHE A 267 -7.38 -38.80 -27.29
CA PHE A 267 -7.60 -40.24 -27.20
C PHE A 267 -6.96 -40.97 -28.39
N ILE A 268 -7.20 -40.48 -29.62
CA ILE A 268 -6.61 -41.06 -30.83
C ILE A 268 -5.07 -40.92 -30.80
N GLN A 269 -4.55 -39.77 -30.35
CA GLN A 269 -3.12 -39.55 -30.24
C GLN A 269 -2.47 -40.53 -29.24
N LEU A 270 -3.05 -40.67 -28.05
CA LEU A 270 -2.58 -41.61 -27.03
C LEU A 270 -2.58 -43.05 -27.55
N ARG A 271 -3.63 -43.42 -28.30
CA ARG A 271 -3.75 -44.73 -28.94
C ARG A 271 -2.63 -44.99 -29.95
N ARG A 272 -2.29 -44.00 -30.80
CA ARG A 272 -1.19 -44.11 -31.76
C ARG A 272 0.17 -44.23 -31.05
N GLU A 273 0.37 -43.47 -29.96
CA GLU A 273 1.59 -43.54 -29.16
C GLU A 273 1.80 -44.94 -28.57
N LEU A 274 0.74 -45.51 -27.98
CA LEU A 274 0.76 -46.88 -27.43
C LEU A 274 1.00 -47.94 -28.52
N ALA A 275 0.42 -47.77 -29.71
CA ALA A 275 0.67 -48.67 -30.83
C ALA A 275 2.11 -48.60 -31.35
N SER A 276 2.70 -47.39 -31.39
CA SER A 276 4.08 -47.18 -31.83
C SER A 276 5.12 -47.75 -30.86
N THR A 277 4.83 -47.67 -29.55
CA THR A 277 5.68 -48.21 -28.49
C THR A 277 5.57 -49.73 -28.40
N ALA A 278 4.37 -50.30 -28.61
CA ALA A 278 4.16 -51.75 -28.70
C ALA A 278 4.91 -52.38 -29.89
N ASN A 279 4.91 -51.72 -31.06
CA ASN A 279 5.67 -52.17 -32.23
C ASN A 279 7.19 -52.04 -32.06
N SER A 280 7.66 -51.18 -31.15
CA SER A 280 9.09 -51.02 -30.84
C SER A 280 9.60 -52.08 -29.84
N HIS A 281 8.71 -52.68 -29.04
CA HIS A 281 9.05 -53.74 -28.07
C HIS A 281 8.87 -55.16 -28.63
N ASN A 282 8.01 -55.36 -29.62
CA ASN A 282 7.94 -56.62 -30.36
C ASN A 282 9.03 -56.61 -31.45
N GLY A 283 10.20 -57.17 -31.12
CA GLY A 283 11.36 -57.27 -32.02
C GLY A 283 11.18 -58.17 -33.25
N GLU A 284 10.07 -58.05 -33.98
CA GLU A 284 9.91 -58.60 -35.33
C GLU A 284 9.78 -57.43 -36.31
N GLY A 285 10.87 -57.14 -37.02
CA GLY A 285 10.87 -56.18 -38.11
C GLY A 285 10.09 -56.73 -39.31
N GLU A 286 8.84 -56.32 -39.46
CA GLU A 286 8.18 -56.31 -40.78
C GLU A 286 8.47 -54.97 -41.50
N PRO A 287 8.61 -54.97 -42.84
CA PRO A 287 8.97 -53.78 -43.60
C PRO A 287 7.89 -52.69 -43.48
N PRO A 288 8.21 -51.41 -43.75
CA PRO A 288 7.25 -50.32 -43.67
C PRO A 288 6.21 -50.44 -44.80
N GLY A 289 5.17 -51.23 -44.56
CA GLY A 289 3.92 -51.17 -45.29
C GLY A 289 3.01 -50.10 -44.66
N ASP A 290 2.13 -49.51 -45.47
CA ASP A 290 1.16 -48.43 -45.19
C ASP A 290 0.17 -48.66 -44.00
N ASN A 291 0.46 -49.55 -43.07
CA ASN A 291 -0.37 -49.87 -41.92
C ASN A 291 0.14 -49.14 -40.67
N GLN A 292 0.23 -47.80 -40.73
CA GLN A 292 0.22 -47.03 -39.49
C GLN A 292 -1.21 -47.14 -38.93
N PRO A 293 -1.43 -47.78 -37.76
CA PRO A 293 -2.78 -47.93 -37.23
C PRO A 293 -3.35 -46.53 -37.06
N SER A 294 -4.43 -46.24 -37.78
CA SER A 294 -5.02 -44.91 -37.91
C SER A 294 -5.55 -44.36 -36.57
N GLY A 295 -5.57 -45.21 -35.53
CA GLY A 295 -6.16 -44.95 -34.21
C GLY A 295 -7.69 -45.10 -34.21
N ILE A 296 -8.27 -45.39 -35.38
CA ILE A 296 -9.72 -45.47 -35.64
C ILE A 296 -10.20 -46.93 -35.69
N GLU A 297 -9.29 -47.92 -35.66
CA GLU A 297 -9.65 -49.33 -35.71
C GLU A 297 -10.30 -49.78 -34.39
N ASP A 298 -11.59 -50.12 -34.44
CA ASP A 298 -12.27 -50.72 -33.29
C ASP A 298 -11.69 -52.13 -33.03
N ILE A 299 -11.08 -52.32 -31.85
CA ILE A 299 -10.60 -53.64 -31.43
C ILE A 299 -11.82 -54.51 -31.15
N THR A 300 -12.02 -55.53 -31.98
CA THR A 300 -13.15 -56.45 -31.88
C THR A 300 -12.97 -57.54 -30.81
N ASP A 301 -11.75 -57.74 -30.32
CA ASP A 301 -11.41 -58.71 -29.26
C ASP A 301 -11.57 -58.07 -27.86
N PRO A 302 -12.51 -58.55 -27.02
CA PRO A 302 -12.74 -58.01 -25.68
C PRO A 302 -11.50 -58.05 -24.77
N ALA A 303 -10.64 -59.07 -24.90
CA ALA A 303 -9.45 -59.18 -24.06
C ALA A 303 -8.40 -58.13 -24.43
N LYS A 304 -8.21 -57.89 -25.74
CA LYS A 304 -7.29 -56.85 -26.23
C LYS A 304 -7.80 -55.44 -25.91
N LEU A 305 -9.12 -55.23 -25.95
CA LEU A 305 -9.74 -53.97 -25.57
C LEU A 305 -9.49 -53.66 -24.08
N ILE A 306 -9.63 -54.65 -23.19
CA ILE A 306 -9.34 -54.48 -21.76
C ILE A 306 -7.87 -54.12 -21.54
N THR A 307 -6.94 -54.82 -22.21
CA THR A 307 -5.50 -54.50 -22.09
C THR A 307 -5.16 -53.11 -22.63
N GLU A 308 -5.81 -52.68 -23.73
CA GLU A 308 -5.63 -51.33 -24.27
C GLU A 308 -6.12 -50.25 -23.30
N ILE A 309 -7.32 -50.44 -22.74
CA ILE A 309 -7.89 -49.53 -21.74
C ILE A 309 -6.97 -49.41 -20.52
N GLU A 310 -6.43 -50.52 -20.03
CA GLU A 310 -5.54 -50.51 -18.86
C GLU A 310 -4.19 -49.86 -19.18
N ASN A 311 -3.64 -50.09 -20.37
CA ASN A 311 -2.42 -49.40 -20.83
C ASN A 311 -2.65 -47.89 -20.97
N MET A 312 -3.81 -47.46 -21.47
CA MET A 312 -4.18 -46.04 -21.55
C MET A 312 -4.29 -45.42 -20.16
N ARG A 313 -4.96 -46.09 -19.22
CA ARG A 313 -5.03 -45.63 -17.82
C ARG A 313 -3.66 -45.48 -17.20
N HIS A 314 -2.79 -46.47 -17.38
CA HIS A 314 -1.42 -46.43 -16.87
C HIS A 314 -0.64 -45.24 -17.44
N ARG A 315 -0.72 -45.01 -18.76
CA ARG A 315 -0.03 -43.90 -19.42
C ARG A 315 -0.55 -42.53 -18.97
N ILE A 316 -1.87 -42.38 -18.82
CA ILE A 316 -2.47 -41.15 -18.28
C ILE A 316 -1.95 -40.88 -16.87
N ILE A 317 -1.93 -41.89 -15.99
CA ILE A 317 -1.42 -41.76 -14.62
C ILE A 317 0.07 -41.43 -14.62
N GLU A 318 0.86 -42.02 -15.50
CA GLU A 318 2.30 -41.75 -15.62
C GLU A 318 2.59 -40.29 -16.00
N ILE A 319 1.89 -39.75 -17.00
CA ILE A 319 2.01 -38.33 -17.40
C ILE A 319 1.72 -37.40 -16.22
N HIS A 320 0.63 -37.66 -15.48
CA HIS A 320 0.25 -36.83 -14.34
C HIS A 320 1.14 -37.05 -13.10
N GLN A 321 1.78 -38.20 -12.98
CA GLN A 321 2.77 -38.46 -11.94
C GLN A 321 3.99 -37.55 -12.11
N GLU A 322 4.42 -37.25 -13.34
CA GLU A 322 5.51 -36.29 -13.59
C GLU A 322 5.13 -34.87 -13.17
N ILE A 323 3.92 -34.42 -13.55
CA ILE A 323 3.37 -33.10 -13.15
C ILE A 323 3.26 -33.03 -11.62
N PHE A 324 2.73 -34.07 -10.99
CA PHE A 324 2.61 -34.18 -9.54
C PHE A 324 3.98 -34.10 -8.85
N ASN A 325 5.00 -34.83 -9.34
CA ASN A 325 6.34 -34.82 -8.76
C ASN A 325 6.98 -33.42 -8.86
N HIS A 326 6.75 -32.72 -9.97
CA HIS A 326 7.21 -31.34 -10.12
C HIS A 326 6.50 -30.41 -9.13
N ASN A 327 5.17 -30.50 -9.04
CA ASN A 327 4.38 -29.70 -8.12
C ASN A 327 4.74 -29.99 -6.64
N GLU A 328 4.98 -31.26 -6.29
CA GLU A 328 5.45 -31.66 -4.96
C GLU A 328 6.76 -30.97 -4.57
N HIS A 329 7.69 -30.85 -5.52
CA HIS A 329 8.92 -30.11 -5.30
C HIS A 329 8.66 -28.61 -5.07
N GLU A 330 7.75 -28.00 -5.84
CA GLU A 330 7.35 -26.60 -5.67
C GLU A 330 6.60 -26.35 -4.34
N VAL A 331 5.77 -27.29 -3.89
CA VAL A 331 5.12 -27.28 -2.57
C VAL A 331 6.16 -27.36 -1.47
N SER A 332 7.11 -28.30 -1.57
CA SER A 332 8.16 -28.52 -0.57
C SER A 332 9.00 -27.26 -0.30
N LYS A 333 9.32 -26.49 -1.36
CA LYS A 333 10.03 -25.20 -1.25
C LYS A 333 9.27 -24.16 -0.41
N ARG A 334 7.94 -24.24 -0.36
CA ARG A 334 7.04 -23.22 0.19
C ARG A 334 6.36 -23.66 1.49
N TRP A 335 6.41 -24.94 1.79
CA TRP A 335 5.70 -25.56 2.90
C TRP A 335 5.95 -24.84 4.23
N THR A 336 7.21 -24.58 4.56
CA THR A 336 7.59 -23.94 5.83
C THR A 336 7.07 -22.52 5.95
N PHE A 337 7.02 -21.77 4.84
CA PHE A 337 6.45 -20.43 4.81
C PHE A 337 4.93 -20.46 4.98
N GLU A 338 4.23 -21.33 4.26
CA GLU A 338 2.77 -21.48 4.31
C GLU A 338 2.28 -22.02 5.67
N GLU A 339 3.05 -22.91 6.30
CA GLU A 339 2.82 -23.38 7.67
C GLU A 339 3.06 -22.27 8.70
N GLY A 340 4.04 -21.39 8.44
CA GLY A 340 4.33 -20.21 9.26
C GLY A 340 3.20 -19.18 9.31
N ILE A 341 2.27 -19.21 8.34
CA ILE A 341 1.10 -18.33 8.28
C ILE A 341 -0.02 -18.90 9.16
N LYS A 342 -0.14 -18.38 10.39
CA LYS A 342 -1.20 -18.81 11.32
C LYS A 342 -2.54 -18.13 11.06
N ARG A 343 -2.53 -16.90 10.51
CA ARG A 343 -3.74 -16.12 10.23
C ARG A 343 -3.71 -15.60 8.79
N PRO A 344 -4.30 -16.32 7.82
CA PRO A 344 -4.33 -15.95 6.40
C PRO A 344 -5.45 -14.96 6.05
N TYR A 345 -6.26 -14.54 7.04
CA TYR A 345 -7.37 -13.62 6.87
C TYR A 345 -7.12 -12.31 7.63
N PHE A 346 -7.77 -11.24 7.19
CA PHE A 346 -7.68 -9.95 7.86
C PHE A 346 -8.30 -9.98 9.26
N HIS A 347 -7.61 -9.39 10.23
CA HIS A 347 -8.18 -9.04 11.53
C HIS A 347 -7.41 -7.86 12.12
N VAL A 348 -8.13 -6.93 12.77
CA VAL A 348 -7.57 -5.75 13.44
C VAL A 348 -6.56 -6.02 14.57
N LYS A 349 -6.50 -7.25 15.11
CA LYS A 349 -5.54 -7.59 16.17
C LYS A 349 -4.15 -7.64 15.55
N PRO A 350 -3.14 -6.99 16.14
CA PRO A 350 -1.78 -7.05 15.63
C PRO A 350 -1.29 -8.49 15.45
N LEU A 351 -0.59 -8.75 14.36
CA LEU A 351 0.19 -9.96 14.13
C LEU A 351 1.47 -9.95 14.97
N GLU A 352 1.92 -11.15 15.29
CA GLU A 352 3.22 -11.36 15.94
C GLU A 352 4.37 -11.00 14.98
N LYS A 353 5.47 -10.46 15.50
CA LYS A 353 6.66 -10.11 14.71
C LYS A 353 7.23 -11.30 13.93
N THR A 354 7.07 -12.52 14.45
CA THR A 354 7.46 -13.77 13.79
C THR A 354 6.67 -14.01 12.51
N GLN A 355 5.36 -13.75 12.50
CA GLN A 355 4.51 -13.87 11.32
C GLN A 355 4.82 -12.77 10.30
N LEU A 356 5.07 -11.53 10.74
CA LEU A 356 5.49 -10.44 9.85
C LEU A 356 6.84 -10.76 9.18
N LYS A 357 7.79 -11.34 9.93
CA LYS A 357 9.06 -11.81 9.40
C LYS A 357 8.86 -12.93 8.37
N ASN A 358 8.01 -13.91 8.67
CA ASN A 358 7.67 -15.00 7.75
C ASN A 358 7.09 -14.47 6.42
N TRP A 359 6.11 -13.55 6.47
CA TRP A 359 5.58 -12.91 5.27
C TRP A 359 6.63 -12.18 4.46
N LYS A 360 7.52 -11.44 5.13
CA LYS A 360 8.58 -10.69 4.46
C LYS A 360 9.56 -11.62 3.73
N GLU A 361 10.02 -12.68 4.42
CA GLU A 361 10.93 -13.68 3.87
C GLU A 361 10.28 -14.49 2.75
N TYR A 362 8.99 -14.83 2.88
CA TYR A 362 8.27 -15.54 1.84
C TYR A 362 8.09 -14.69 0.57
N LEU A 363 7.77 -13.40 0.74
CA LEU A 363 7.73 -12.45 -0.37
C LEU A 363 9.09 -12.30 -1.04
N ASP A 364 10.17 -12.19 -0.27
CA ASP A 364 11.53 -12.12 -0.82
C ASP A 364 11.88 -13.38 -1.64
N PHE A 365 11.50 -14.55 -1.14
CA PHE A 365 11.68 -15.82 -1.84
C PHE A 365 10.94 -15.88 -3.18
N GLU A 366 9.65 -15.53 -3.23
CA GLU A 366 8.90 -15.54 -4.49
C GLU A 366 9.38 -14.44 -5.45
N ILE A 367 9.80 -13.27 -4.96
CA ILE A 367 10.36 -12.21 -5.83
C ILE A 367 11.60 -12.71 -6.58
N GLU A 368 12.44 -13.53 -5.92
CA GLU A 368 13.68 -14.04 -6.51
C GLU A 368 13.45 -15.26 -7.42
N ASN A 369 12.49 -16.13 -7.10
CA ASN A 369 12.36 -17.46 -7.73
C ASN A 369 11.03 -17.69 -8.48
N GLY A 370 9.99 -16.90 -8.18
CA GLY A 370 8.64 -17.09 -8.68
C GLY A 370 8.36 -16.34 -9.98
N THR A 371 7.20 -16.63 -10.59
CA THR A 371 6.67 -15.85 -11.71
C THR A 371 6.08 -14.52 -11.21
N HIS A 372 5.99 -13.52 -12.10
CA HIS A 372 5.36 -12.23 -11.75
C HIS A 372 3.95 -12.41 -11.17
N GLU A 373 3.13 -13.24 -11.81
CA GLU A 373 1.77 -13.55 -11.38
C GLU A 373 1.74 -14.13 -9.96
N ARG A 374 2.64 -15.07 -9.67
CA ARG A 374 2.72 -15.69 -8.33
C ARG A 374 3.14 -14.69 -7.27
N VAL A 375 4.06 -13.79 -7.60
CA VAL A 375 4.50 -12.71 -6.70
C VAL A 375 3.34 -11.76 -6.41
N VAL A 376 2.59 -11.35 -7.44
CA VAL A 376 1.42 -10.47 -7.30
C VAL A 376 0.35 -11.14 -6.42
N VAL A 377 0.00 -12.40 -6.69
CA VAL A 377 -0.95 -13.16 -5.87
C VAL A 377 -0.48 -13.24 -4.41
N LEU A 378 0.80 -13.51 -4.16
CA LEU A 378 1.32 -13.57 -2.80
C LEU A 378 1.29 -12.19 -2.11
N PHE A 379 1.59 -11.11 -2.84
CA PHE A 379 1.44 -9.75 -2.32
C PHE A 379 -0.01 -9.45 -1.95
N GLU A 380 -0.98 -9.78 -2.82
CA GLU A 380 -2.40 -9.59 -2.55
C GLU A 380 -2.86 -10.37 -1.31
N ARG A 381 -2.44 -11.63 -1.15
CA ARG A 381 -2.67 -12.43 0.08
C ARG A 381 -2.06 -11.77 1.32
N CYS A 382 -0.83 -11.26 1.19
CA CYS A 382 -0.13 -10.60 2.28
C CYS A 382 -0.83 -9.31 2.70
N VAL A 383 -1.22 -8.44 1.76
CA VAL A 383 -1.90 -7.18 2.10
C VAL A 383 -3.33 -7.40 2.64
N ILE A 384 -3.98 -8.54 2.34
CA ILE A 384 -5.22 -8.93 3.03
C ILE A 384 -4.93 -9.20 4.51
N SER A 385 -3.97 -10.07 4.83
CA SER A 385 -3.66 -10.45 6.22
C SER A 385 -3.02 -9.31 7.02
N CYS A 386 -2.19 -8.52 6.35
CA CYS A 386 -1.30 -7.51 6.91
C CYS A 386 -1.74 -6.07 6.53
N ALA A 387 -3.02 -5.84 6.23
CA ALA A 387 -3.50 -4.56 5.70
C ALA A 387 -3.15 -3.32 6.56
N LEU A 388 -2.96 -3.50 7.87
CA LEU A 388 -2.63 -2.42 8.81
C LEU A 388 -1.12 -2.08 8.91
N TYR A 389 -0.27 -2.78 8.16
CA TYR A 389 1.19 -2.65 8.19
C TYR A 389 1.69 -1.96 6.92
N GLU A 390 2.08 -0.69 7.04
CA GLU A 390 2.48 0.13 5.90
C GLU A 390 3.72 -0.41 5.17
N GLU A 391 4.60 -1.18 5.84
CA GLU A 391 5.80 -1.73 5.22
C GLU A 391 5.50 -2.70 4.06
N PHE A 392 4.40 -3.45 4.10
CA PHE A 392 4.06 -4.41 3.04
C PHE A 392 3.47 -3.72 1.83
N TRP A 393 2.62 -2.70 2.03
CA TRP A 393 2.10 -1.87 0.94
C TRP A 393 3.23 -1.12 0.23
N ILE A 394 4.17 -0.55 0.99
CA ILE A 394 5.33 0.15 0.42
C ILE A 394 6.22 -0.83 -0.35
N LYS A 395 6.44 -2.04 0.18
CA LYS A 395 7.21 -3.08 -0.51
C LYS A 395 6.51 -3.52 -1.80
N TYR A 396 5.19 -3.65 -1.77
CA TYR A 396 4.39 -4.03 -2.93
C TYR A 396 4.43 -2.95 -4.02
N ALA A 397 4.23 -1.68 -3.65
CA ALA A 397 4.36 -0.55 -4.58
C ALA A 397 5.75 -0.53 -5.25
N LYS A 398 6.83 -0.71 -4.47
CA LYS A 398 8.21 -0.79 -5.00
C LYS A 398 8.42 -1.95 -5.96
N TYR A 399 7.81 -3.10 -5.72
CA TYR A 399 7.85 -4.21 -6.66
C TYR A 399 7.15 -3.82 -7.97
N MET A 400 5.94 -3.24 -7.86
CA MET A 400 5.13 -2.83 -9.02
C MET A 400 5.73 -1.68 -9.83
N GLU A 401 6.64 -0.86 -9.27
CA GLU A 401 7.33 0.23 -9.99
C GLU A 401 8.07 -0.26 -11.25
N ASN A 402 8.54 -1.51 -11.26
CA ASN A 402 9.22 -2.11 -12.41
C ASN A 402 8.26 -2.79 -13.41
N HIS A 403 6.97 -2.91 -13.07
CA HIS A 403 6.00 -3.70 -13.84
C HIS A 403 4.87 -2.84 -14.41
N SER A 404 4.21 -2.01 -13.59
CA SER A 404 3.06 -1.22 -14.01
C SER A 404 2.90 0.04 -13.17
N ILE A 405 2.97 1.21 -13.83
CA ILE A 405 2.75 2.51 -13.20
C ILE A 405 1.33 2.60 -12.62
N GLU A 406 0.33 2.08 -13.35
CA GLU A 406 -1.06 2.10 -12.88
C GLU A 406 -1.26 1.13 -11.71
N GLY A 407 -0.59 -0.02 -11.72
CA GLY A 407 -0.57 -0.93 -10.58
C GLY A 407 -0.04 -0.24 -9.31
N VAL A 408 1.03 0.55 -9.42
CA VAL A 408 1.55 1.33 -8.28
C VAL A 408 0.52 2.35 -7.76
N ARG A 409 -0.18 3.06 -8.66
CA ARG A 409 -1.26 3.98 -8.26
C ARG A 409 -2.36 3.26 -7.51
N HIS A 410 -2.81 2.14 -8.04
CA HIS A 410 -3.87 1.34 -7.44
C HIS A 410 -3.47 0.85 -6.04
N VAL A 411 -2.24 0.34 -5.87
CA VAL A 411 -1.70 -0.10 -4.58
C VAL A 411 -1.67 1.05 -3.56
N TYR A 412 -1.12 2.21 -3.93
CA TYR A 412 -1.08 3.36 -3.02
C TYR A 412 -2.48 3.89 -2.69
N SER A 413 -3.36 3.95 -3.67
CA SER A 413 -4.74 4.39 -3.50
C SER A 413 -5.47 3.52 -2.47
N ARG A 414 -5.44 2.19 -2.64
CA ARG A 414 -6.02 1.24 -1.67
C ARG A 414 -5.40 1.39 -0.27
N ALA A 415 -4.07 1.47 -0.20
CA ALA A 415 -3.37 1.62 1.06
C ALA A 415 -3.82 2.89 1.81
N CYS A 416 -3.86 4.04 1.12
CA CYS A 416 -4.10 5.35 1.73
C CYS A 416 -5.58 5.66 1.97
N THR A 417 -6.46 5.29 1.03
CA THR A 417 -7.88 5.68 1.08
C THR A 417 -8.75 4.74 1.92
N ILE A 418 -8.34 3.47 2.06
CA ILE A 418 -9.11 2.45 2.78
C ILE A 418 -8.43 2.12 4.13
N HIS A 419 -7.23 1.54 4.09
CA HIS A 419 -6.67 0.84 5.25
C HIS A 419 -5.82 1.72 6.18
N LEU A 420 -5.02 2.64 5.62
CA LEU A 420 -3.95 3.34 6.33
C LEU A 420 -4.11 4.87 6.30
N SER A 421 -5.35 5.37 6.30
CA SER A 421 -5.71 6.80 6.15
C SER A 421 -5.03 7.78 7.11
N LYS A 422 -4.48 7.31 8.23
CA LYS A 422 -3.77 8.14 9.23
C LYS A 422 -2.24 7.96 9.23
N LYS A 423 -1.69 7.01 8.47
CA LYS A 423 -0.25 6.72 8.44
C LYS A 423 0.46 7.63 7.44
N PRO A 424 1.41 8.48 7.88
CA PRO A 424 1.96 9.53 7.03
C PRO A 424 2.91 9.03 5.94
N MET A 425 3.74 8.01 6.21
CA MET A 425 4.80 7.64 5.28
C MET A 425 4.26 7.17 3.93
N VAL A 426 3.23 6.30 3.94
CA VAL A 426 2.61 5.79 2.71
C VAL A 426 2.00 6.91 1.85
N HIS A 427 1.35 7.90 2.47
CA HIS A 427 0.80 9.07 1.76
C HIS A 427 1.88 9.96 1.15
N LEU A 428 2.98 10.17 1.88
CA LEU A 428 4.11 10.96 1.38
C LEU A 428 4.84 10.27 0.22
N LEU A 429 4.92 8.93 0.25
CA LEU A 429 5.48 8.14 -0.85
C LEU A 429 4.55 8.14 -2.06
N TRP A 430 3.24 8.02 -1.86
CA TRP A 430 2.27 8.15 -2.95
C TRP A 430 2.34 9.52 -3.63
N ALA A 431 2.33 10.61 -2.85
CA ALA A 431 2.46 11.95 -3.42
C ALA A 431 3.82 12.17 -4.14
N ALA A 432 4.90 11.57 -3.64
CA ALA A 432 6.20 11.61 -4.31
C ALA A 432 6.21 10.81 -5.62
N PHE A 433 5.53 9.66 -5.64
CA PHE A 433 5.34 8.86 -6.84
C PHE A 433 4.54 9.63 -7.90
N GLU A 434 3.41 10.25 -7.54
CA GLU A 434 2.63 11.05 -8.51
C GLU A 434 3.42 12.25 -9.03
N GLU A 435 4.22 12.90 -8.18
CA GLU A 435 5.15 13.96 -8.60
C GLU A 435 6.18 13.44 -9.61
N GLN A 436 6.75 12.25 -9.37
CA GLN A 436 7.72 11.61 -10.27
C GLN A 436 7.09 11.24 -11.63
N GLN A 437 5.82 10.84 -11.64
CA GLN A 437 5.08 10.54 -12.88
C GLN A 437 4.57 11.80 -13.61
N GLY A 438 4.73 13.00 -13.02
CA GLY A 438 4.27 14.27 -13.59
C GLY A 438 2.83 14.66 -13.23
N ASN A 439 2.13 13.87 -12.42
CA ASN A 439 0.76 14.13 -11.96
C ASN A 439 0.75 15.08 -10.75
N ILE A 440 1.22 16.31 -10.95
CA ILE A 440 1.48 17.26 -9.86
C ILE A 440 0.20 17.66 -9.12
N ASN A 441 -0.91 17.83 -9.85
CA ASN A 441 -2.19 18.19 -9.26
C ASN A 441 -2.72 17.09 -8.33
N GLU A 442 -2.45 15.83 -8.68
CA GLU A 442 -2.85 14.70 -7.85
C GLU A 442 -2.01 14.63 -6.57
N ALA A 443 -0.69 14.83 -6.67
CA ALA A 443 0.19 14.97 -5.50
C ALA A 443 -0.29 16.09 -4.55
N ARG A 444 -0.75 17.24 -5.09
CA ARG A 444 -1.36 18.33 -4.30
C ARG A 444 -2.63 17.87 -3.59
N ARG A 445 -3.52 17.19 -4.32
CA ARG A 445 -4.80 16.70 -3.80
C ARG A 445 -4.58 15.72 -2.64
N ILE A 446 -3.69 14.74 -2.82
CA ILE A 446 -3.33 13.74 -1.81
C ILE A 446 -2.85 14.42 -0.53
N LEU A 447 -1.87 15.33 -0.64
CA LEU A 447 -1.30 16.00 0.52
C LEU A 447 -2.30 16.93 1.22
N LYS A 448 -3.20 17.58 0.46
CA LYS A 448 -4.25 18.44 1.02
C LYS A 448 -5.26 17.63 1.83
N ILE A 449 -5.81 16.56 1.24
CA ILE A 449 -6.76 15.66 1.91
C ILE A 449 -6.13 15.04 3.15
N PHE A 450 -4.86 14.62 3.04
CA PHE A 450 -4.17 14.02 4.18
C PHE A 450 -3.94 15.03 5.32
N GLU A 451 -3.64 16.29 5.03
CA GLU A 451 -3.52 17.34 6.05
C GLU A 451 -4.86 17.66 6.74
N GLU A 452 -5.97 17.63 5.98
CA GLU A 452 -7.33 17.80 6.52
C GLU A 452 -7.70 16.64 7.45
N ASN A 453 -7.32 15.41 7.10
CA ASN A 453 -7.56 14.21 7.91
C ASN A 453 -6.65 14.12 9.14
N VAL A 454 -5.39 14.57 9.03
CA VAL A 454 -4.37 14.49 10.09
C VAL A 454 -3.75 15.86 10.34
N SER A 455 -4.47 16.69 11.09
CA SER A 455 -4.01 18.04 11.46
C SER A 455 -2.79 18.01 12.40
N GLY A 456 -1.89 19.01 12.24
CA GLY A 456 -0.78 19.26 13.17
C GLY A 456 0.54 18.54 12.84
N LEU A 457 0.61 17.80 11.73
CA LEU A 457 1.87 17.19 11.29
C LEU A 457 2.66 18.14 10.38
N ALA A 458 3.66 18.81 10.96
CA ALA A 458 4.52 19.75 10.25
C ALA A 458 5.17 19.17 8.98
N MET A 459 5.48 17.86 8.97
CA MET A 459 6.05 17.18 7.80
C MET A 459 5.17 17.24 6.56
N ILE A 460 3.84 17.21 6.70
CA ILE A 460 2.89 17.27 5.58
C ILE A 460 2.93 18.67 4.97
N ARG A 461 2.80 19.70 5.81
CA ARG A 461 2.87 21.11 5.39
C ARG A 461 4.20 21.41 4.68
N LEU A 462 5.32 20.92 5.22
CA LEU A 462 6.63 21.06 4.58
C LEU A 462 6.73 20.34 3.24
N ARG A 463 6.09 19.17 3.08
CA ARG A 463 6.03 18.48 1.79
C ARG A 463 5.23 19.26 0.76
N ARG A 464 4.05 19.79 1.14
CA ARG A 464 3.22 20.66 0.27
C ARG A 464 3.99 21.88 -0.20
N VAL A 465 4.64 22.60 0.72
CA VAL A 465 5.48 23.76 0.39
C VAL A 465 6.64 23.38 -0.53
N SER A 466 7.28 22.24 -0.28
CA SER A 466 8.39 21.77 -1.10
C SER A 466 7.96 21.40 -2.52
N LEU A 467 6.77 20.82 -2.68
CA LEU A 467 6.14 20.52 -3.96
C LEU A 467 5.90 21.81 -4.75
N GLU A 468 5.19 22.79 -4.18
CA GLU A 468 4.92 24.06 -4.86
C GLU A 468 6.20 24.80 -5.25
N ARG A 469 7.20 24.81 -4.36
CA ARG A 469 8.51 25.41 -4.64
C ARG A 469 9.20 24.74 -5.83
N ARG A 470 9.22 23.41 -5.93
CA ARG A 470 9.88 22.69 -7.04
C ARG A 470 9.21 22.97 -8.38
N HIS A 471 7.91 23.26 -8.38
CA HIS A 471 7.14 23.57 -9.59
C HIS A 471 6.95 25.07 -9.85
N GLY A 472 7.67 25.94 -9.14
CA GLY A 472 7.69 27.39 -9.42
C GLY A 472 6.55 28.20 -8.80
N ASN A 473 5.61 27.57 -8.09
CA ASN A 473 4.50 28.23 -7.41
C ASN A 473 4.95 28.87 -6.08
N MET A 474 5.80 29.88 -6.17
CA MET A 474 6.41 30.52 -4.99
C MET A 474 5.38 31.26 -4.12
N GLU A 475 4.35 31.83 -4.73
CA GLU A 475 3.27 32.53 -4.01
C GLU A 475 2.49 31.55 -3.12
N GLU A 476 2.12 30.39 -3.65
CA GLU A 476 1.41 29.36 -2.87
C GLU A 476 2.31 28.77 -1.79
N ALA A 477 3.59 28.53 -2.09
CA ALA A 477 4.56 28.07 -1.09
C ALA A 477 4.70 29.05 0.10
N GLU A 478 4.69 30.36 -0.18
CA GLU A 478 4.69 31.41 0.84
C GLU A 478 3.37 31.43 1.61
N HIS A 479 2.23 31.41 0.91
CA HIS A 479 0.89 31.41 1.50
C HIS A 479 0.69 30.23 2.47
N LEU A 480 1.07 29.01 2.08
CA LEU A 480 0.96 27.81 2.92
C LEU A 480 1.73 27.93 4.24
N LEU A 481 2.90 28.57 4.23
CA LEU A 481 3.70 28.80 5.43
C LEU A 481 3.12 29.94 6.29
N GLN A 482 2.63 31.01 5.67
CA GLN A 482 1.93 32.09 6.39
C GLN A 482 0.68 31.57 7.10
N GLU A 483 -0.12 30.75 6.41
CA GLU A 483 -1.28 30.08 6.97
C GLU A 483 -0.89 29.17 8.15
N ALA A 484 0.21 28.41 8.02
CA ALA A 484 0.71 27.55 9.08
C ALA A 484 1.17 28.34 10.32
N VAL A 485 1.82 29.49 10.15
CA VAL A 485 2.17 30.40 11.27
C VAL A 485 0.92 30.95 11.96
N LYS A 486 -0.12 31.29 11.18
CA LYS A 486 -1.37 31.86 11.69
C LYS A 486 -2.21 30.83 12.46
N ASN A 487 -2.28 29.61 11.95
CA ASN A 487 -3.12 28.53 12.50
C ASN A 487 -2.39 27.65 13.52
N ALA A 488 -1.12 27.94 13.83
CA ALA A 488 -0.34 27.21 14.82
C ALA A 488 -1.00 27.23 16.21
N LYS A 489 -0.99 26.09 16.90
CA LYS A 489 -1.61 25.94 18.23
C LYS A 489 -0.71 26.39 19.37
N SER A 490 0.61 26.42 19.14
CA SER A 490 1.60 26.81 20.14
C SER A 490 2.58 27.85 19.58
N ASN A 491 3.12 28.69 20.47
CA ASN A 491 4.18 29.65 20.10
C ASN A 491 5.39 28.94 19.49
N TYR A 492 5.77 27.78 20.02
CA TYR A 492 6.86 26.97 19.47
C TYR A 492 6.60 26.55 18.01
N GLU A 493 5.38 26.10 17.70
CA GLU A 493 4.98 25.71 16.35
C GLU A 493 4.94 26.92 15.40
N ALA A 494 4.39 28.04 15.85
CA ALA A 494 4.38 29.29 15.07
C ALA A 494 5.81 29.75 14.75
N SER A 495 6.71 29.74 15.75
CA SER A 495 8.13 30.06 15.61
C SER A 495 8.83 29.10 14.65
N PHE A 496 8.53 27.81 14.72
CA PHE A 496 9.07 26.82 13.77
C PHE A 496 8.70 27.15 12.33
N PHE A 497 7.42 27.39 12.03
CA PHE A 497 6.99 27.74 10.68
C PHE A 497 7.50 29.10 10.24
N ALA A 498 7.62 30.08 11.15
CA ALA A 498 8.17 31.40 10.86
C ALA A 498 9.64 31.31 10.44
N VAL A 499 10.44 30.46 11.08
CA VAL A 499 11.83 30.19 10.66
C VAL A 499 11.87 29.60 9.24
N LYS A 500 10.97 28.66 8.92
CA LYS A 500 10.90 28.05 7.59
C LYS A 500 10.47 29.07 6.53
N LEU A 501 9.52 29.95 6.85
CA LEU A 501 9.09 31.06 6.01
C LEU A 501 10.22 32.05 5.75
N ALA A 502 10.90 32.51 6.80
CA ALA A 502 12.03 33.42 6.67
C ALA A 502 13.16 32.84 5.81
N ARG A 503 13.51 31.56 6.01
CA ARG A 503 14.51 30.86 5.17
C ARG A 503 14.06 30.76 3.72
N HIS A 504 12.79 30.46 3.46
CA HIS A 504 12.25 30.40 2.10
C HIS A 504 12.33 31.78 1.40
N LEU A 505 11.82 32.82 2.05
CA LEU A 505 11.86 34.20 1.55
C LEU A 505 13.29 34.69 1.28
N PHE A 506 14.20 34.40 2.20
CA PHE A 506 15.59 34.83 2.10
C PHE A 506 16.37 34.04 1.05
N LYS A 507 16.44 32.71 1.17
CA LYS A 507 17.33 31.89 0.32
C LYS A 507 16.75 31.65 -1.07
N ILE A 508 15.44 31.58 -1.23
CA ILE A 508 14.79 31.27 -2.51
C ILE A 508 14.33 32.56 -3.20
N GLN A 509 13.45 33.34 -2.57
CA GLN A 509 12.92 34.57 -3.18
C GLN A 509 13.87 35.78 -3.10
N LYS A 510 15.01 35.66 -2.41
CA LYS A 510 16.01 36.72 -2.22
C LYS A 510 15.47 38.00 -1.56
N SER A 511 14.40 37.91 -0.79
CA SER A 511 13.79 39.04 -0.10
C SER A 511 14.26 39.13 1.35
N LEU A 512 15.41 39.77 1.56
CA LEU A 512 15.96 40.03 2.90
C LEU A 512 15.00 40.85 3.79
N PRO A 513 14.39 41.96 3.32
CA PRO A 513 13.53 42.78 4.18
C PRO A 513 12.28 42.02 4.67
N LYS A 514 11.67 41.21 3.80
CA LYS A 514 10.51 40.37 4.18
C LYS A 514 10.92 39.30 5.19
N ALA A 515 12.03 38.61 4.96
CA ALA A 515 12.52 37.57 5.87
C ALA A 515 12.84 38.12 7.26
N ARG A 516 13.49 39.30 7.33
CA ARG A 516 13.75 40.02 8.59
C ARG A 516 12.45 40.37 9.31
N LYS A 517 11.47 40.94 8.59
CA LYS A 517 10.15 41.30 9.15
C LYS A 517 9.47 40.07 9.78
N VAL A 518 9.45 38.94 9.08
CA VAL A 518 8.86 37.69 9.60
C VAL A 518 9.52 37.23 10.90
N LEU A 519 10.86 37.29 10.98
CA LEU A 519 11.57 36.88 12.20
C LEU A 519 11.35 37.85 13.36
N LEU A 520 11.33 39.15 13.12
CA LEU A 520 11.01 40.15 14.16
C LEU A 520 9.60 39.96 14.70
N GLU A 521 8.61 39.78 13.81
CA GLU A 521 7.23 39.49 14.22
C GLU A 521 7.10 38.17 15.01
N ALA A 522 7.93 37.18 14.71
CA ALA A 522 7.98 35.93 15.47
C ALA A 522 8.65 36.12 16.84
N ILE A 523 9.74 36.90 16.92
CA ILE A 523 10.43 37.23 18.16
C ILE A 523 9.50 37.98 19.11
N ASP A 524 8.72 38.93 18.59
CA ASP A 524 7.75 39.67 19.40
C ASP A 524 6.71 38.77 20.07
N ARG A 525 6.36 37.65 19.44
CA ARG A 525 5.44 36.64 19.98
C ARG A 525 6.12 35.61 20.89
N ASP A 526 7.36 35.24 20.61
CA ASP A 526 8.11 34.17 21.29
C ASP A 526 9.54 34.62 21.63
N LYS A 527 9.63 35.56 22.58
CA LYS A 527 10.89 36.22 23.00
C LYS A 527 11.87 35.26 23.66
N ASP A 528 11.40 34.12 24.15
CA ASP A 528 12.20 33.16 24.90
C ASP A 528 12.84 32.08 24.00
N ASN A 529 12.60 32.14 22.68
CA ASN A 529 13.06 31.12 21.75
C ASN A 529 14.37 31.53 21.05
N PRO A 530 15.52 30.95 21.45
CA PRO A 530 16.80 31.33 20.89
C PRO A 530 16.94 30.97 19.40
N LYS A 531 16.14 30.03 18.88
CA LYS A 531 16.23 29.65 17.47
C LYS A 531 15.85 30.80 16.55
N LEU A 532 14.95 31.69 16.97
CA LEU A 532 14.55 32.85 16.17
C LEU A 532 15.71 33.84 16.02
N TYR A 533 16.35 34.21 17.12
CA TYR A 533 17.54 35.07 17.13
C TYR A 533 18.70 34.46 16.34
N LEU A 534 18.96 33.16 16.49
CA LEU A 534 20.00 32.47 15.71
C LEU A 534 19.74 32.54 14.20
N ASN A 535 18.50 32.37 13.77
CA ASN A 535 18.15 32.45 12.35
C ASN A 535 18.19 33.90 11.84
N LEU A 536 17.84 34.88 12.67
CA LEU A 536 17.96 36.30 12.31
C LEU A 536 19.43 36.66 12.09
N LEU A 537 20.29 36.24 13.02
CA LEU A 537 21.73 36.46 12.95
C LEU A 537 22.36 35.78 11.72
N GLU A 538 21.97 34.54 11.41
CA GLU A 538 22.41 33.84 10.19
C GLU A 538 22.05 34.62 8.91
N ILE A 539 20.86 35.24 8.88
CA ILE A 539 20.43 36.06 7.75
C ILE A 539 21.25 37.35 7.65
N GLU A 540 21.51 38.05 8.76
CA GLU A 540 22.31 39.28 8.74
C GLU A 540 23.78 39.03 8.37
N TYR A 541 24.37 37.94 8.87
CA TYR A 541 25.74 37.50 8.57
C TYR A 541 25.97 37.13 7.11
N SER A 542 24.91 36.72 6.42
CA SER A 542 25.03 36.31 5.03
C SER A 542 25.14 37.48 4.04
N GLY A 543 24.92 38.72 4.51
CA GLY A 543 25.14 39.95 3.74
C GLY A 543 26.56 40.50 3.87
N ASP A 544 26.76 41.74 3.42
CA ASP A 544 28.00 42.47 3.67
C ASP A 544 28.09 42.84 5.16
N LEU A 545 29.08 42.26 5.86
CA LEU A 545 29.29 42.45 7.29
C LEU A 545 29.49 43.93 7.67
N LYS A 546 30.03 44.76 6.76
CA LYS A 546 30.23 46.20 7.03
C LYS A 546 28.94 47.00 6.94
N GLN A 547 28.05 46.64 6.01
CA GLN A 547 26.76 47.31 5.86
C GLN A 547 25.75 46.84 6.90
N ASN A 548 25.88 45.59 7.35
CA ASN A 548 24.99 44.98 8.34
C ASN A 548 25.55 45.02 9.77
N GLU A 549 26.74 45.60 10.03
CA GLU A 549 27.37 45.64 11.36
C GLU A 549 26.38 46.16 12.43
N GLU A 550 25.68 47.25 12.14
CA GLU A 550 24.70 47.83 13.05
C GLU A 550 23.52 46.90 13.31
N ASN A 551 22.98 46.26 12.26
CA ASN A 551 21.87 45.30 12.39
C ASN A 551 22.27 44.04 13.17
N ILE A 552 23.51 43.58 12.99
CA ILE A 552 24.10 42.44 13.69
C ILE A 552 24.23 42.76 15.18
N ILE A 553 24.78 43.92 15.51
CA ILE A 553 24.92 44.37 16.90
C ILE A 553 23.55 44.51 17.55
N LEU A 554 22.57 45.12 16.86
CA LEU A 554 21.19 45.22 17.35
C LEU A 554 20.55 43.84 17.60
N CYS A 555 20.83 42.84 16.76
CA CYS A 555 20.35 41.47 16.96
C CYS A 555 20.97 40.84 18.22
N PHE A 556 22.29 41.00 18.41
CA PHE A 556 22.97 40.55 19.62
C PHE A 556 22.41 41.25 20.87
N ASP A 557 22.27 42.58 20.84
CA ASP A 557 21.77 43.36 21.97
C ASP A 557 20.35 42.97 22.35
N SER A 558 19.49 42.74 21.34
CA SER A 558 18.12 42.26 21.55
C SER A 558 18.08 40.87 22.22
N ALA A 559 18.98 39.97 21.84
CA ALA A 559 19.08 38.64 22.45
C ALA A 559 19.68 38.69 23.88
N ILE A 560 20.69 39.54 24.11
CA ILE A 560 21.40 39.65 25.39
C ILE A 560 20.57 40.37 26.44
N ASN A 561 19.88 41.45 26.05
CA ASN A 561 19.04 42.27 26.92
C ASN A 561 17.58 41.75 27.00
N GLY A 562 17.28 40.69 26.25
CA GLY A 562 15.97 40.06 26.19
C GLY A 562 15.66 39.14 27.38
N THR A 563 14.55 38.40 27.25
CA THR A 563 14.04 37.48 28.28
C THR A 563 14.65 36.08 28.22
N LEU A 564 15.59 35.85 27.29
CA LEU A 564 16.29 34.57 27.15
C LEU A 564 16.96 34.12 28.47
N PRO A 565 17.07 32.81 28.73
CA PRO A 565 17.78 32.31 29.90
C PRO A 565 19.22 32.84 29.97
N VAL A 566 19.70 33.14 31.18
CA VAL A 566 21.04 33.73 31.42
C VAL A 566 22.16 32.94 30.72
N LYS A 567 22.08 31.60 30.73
CA LYS A 567 23.03 30.73 30.00
C LYS A 567 23.07 31.04 28.49
N MET A 568 21.92 31.28 27.88
CA MET A 568 21.82 31.57 26.46
C MET A 568 22.23 33.00 26.15
N ARG A 569 21.85 33.97 27.00
CA ARG A 569 22.35 35.36 26.93
C ARG A 569 23.87 35.43 26.96
N ILE A 570 24.53 34.63 27.81
CA ILE A 570 25.99 34.53 27.85
C ILE A 570 26.55 34.00 26.52
N ILE A 571 25.94 32.99 25.90
CA ILE A 571 26.37 32.47 24.60
C ILE A 571 26.25 33.55 23.51
N PHE A 572 25.15 34.31 23.50
CA PHE A 572 25.00 35.43 22.56
C PHE A 572 26.01 36.55 22.82
N SER A 573 26.28 36.87 24.08
CA SER A 573 27.30 37.85 24.47
C SER A 573 28.71 37.42 24.08
N GLN A 574 29.05 36.14 24.28
CA GLN A 574 30.32 35.59 23.82
C GLN A 574 30.47 35.73 22.29
N ARG A 575 29.43 35.38 21.54
CA ARG A 575 29.42 35.52 20.08
C ARG A 575 29.48 36.97 19.60
N LYS A 576 28.92 37.92 20.36
CA LYS A 576 29.03 39.36 20.10
C LYS A 576 30.48 39.81 20.24
N VAL A 577 31.18 39.36 21.28
CA VAL A 577 32.61 39.64 21.50
C VAL A 577 33.45 39.04 20.37
N GLU A 578 33.24 37.76 20.04
CA GLU A 578 33.93 37.08 18.93
C GLU A 578 33.74 37.85 17.60
N PHE A 579 32.52 38.28 17.30
CA PHE A 579 32.22 39.06 16.10
C PHE A 579 32.95 40.41 16.05
N LEU A 580 32.93 41.15 17.16
CA LEU A 580 33.59 42.47 17.24
C LEU A 580 35.11 42.36 17.24
N GLU A 581 35.67 41.26 17.74
CA GLU A 581 37.11 40.97 17.65
C GLU A 581 37.53 40.68 16.20
N ASP A 582 36.76 39.84 15.49
CA ASP A 582 37.09 39.40 14.13
C ASP A 582 36.82 40.49 13.08
N PHE A 583 35.75 41.28 13.24
CA PHE A 583 35.22 42.16 12.19
C PHE A 583 34.99 43.61 12.64
N GLY A 584 35.11 43.91 13.94
CA GLY A 584 34.80 45.24 14.48
C GLY A 584 35.73 46.32 13.95
N LEU A 585 35.14 47.47 13.61
CA LEU A 585 35.89 48.65 13.16
C LEU A 585 36.27 49.58 14.32
N ASP A 586 35.60 49.47 15.47
CA ASP A 586 35.77 50.32 16.65
C ASP A 586 36.04 49.48 17.90
N VAL A 587 37.26 49.60 18.43
CA VAL A 587 37.73 48.89 19.62
C VAL A 587 36.93 49.28 20.87
N ASN A 588 36.34 50.48 20.92
CA ASN A 588 35.53 50.88 22.07
C ASN A 588 34.28 50.00 22.20
N LYS A 589 33.62 49.66 21.09
CA LYS A 589 32.47 48.74 21.08
C LYS A 589 32.85 47.33 21.57
N LEU A 590 34.06 46.87 21.26
CA LEU A 590 34.59 45.60 21.72
C LEU A 590 34.81 45.61 23.24
N LEU A 591 35.40 46.68 23.77
CA LEU A 591 35.60 46.84 25.22
C LEU A 591 34.26 46.87 25.96
N ASP A 592 33.29 47.64 25.46
CA ASP A 592 31.94 47.70 26.04
C ASP A 592 31.27 46.31 26.04
N ALA A 593 31.37 45.56 24.94
CA ALA A 593 30.84 44.20 24.85
C ALA A 593 31.52 43.21 25.81
N TYR A 594 32.84 43.39 26.06
CA TYR A 594 33.57 42.59 27.03
C TYR A 594 33.13 42.90 28.48
N GLU A 595 32.90 44.17 28.80
CA GLU A 595 32.37 44.59 30.10
C GLU A 595 30.96 44.02 30.34
N GLU A 596 30.08 44.10 29.34
CA GLU A 596 28.75 43.48 29.37
C GLU A 596 28.85 41.95 29.61
N HIS A 597 29.76 41.27 28.92
CA HIS A 597 29.98 39.84 29.09
C HIS A 597 30.40 39.47 30.52
N GLN A 598 31.35 40.22 31.09
CA GLN A 598 31.81 40.02 32.45
C GLN A 598 30.71 40.28 33.49
N ALA A 599 29.81 41.24 33.23
CA ALA A 599 28.65 41.49 34.09
C ALA A 599 27.69 40.28 34.09
N LEU A 600 27.44 39.68 32.92
CA LEU A 600 26.59 38.48 32.80
C LEU A 600 27.18 37.24 33.48
N LEU A 601 28.50 37.04 33.41
CA LEU A 601 29.18 35.96 34.12
C LEU A 601 29.04 36.11 35.64
N LYS A 602 29.22 37.34 36.16
CA LYS A 602 28.99 37.65 37.59
C LYS A 602 27.54 37.43 38.02
N GLU A 603 26.57 37.82 37.18
CA GLU A 603 25.15 37.57 37.40
C GLU A 603 24.89 36.05 37.54
N GLN A 604 25.42 35.24 36.62
CA GLN A 604 25.29 33.78 36.66
C GLN A 604 25.91 33.16 37.91
N GLU A 605 27.11 33.58 38.31
CA GLU A 605 27.75 33.13 39.55
C GLU A 605 26.92 33.49 40.79
N SER A 606 26.36 34.69 40.83
CA SER A 606 25.53 35.14 41.95
C SER A 606 24.25 34.31 42.10
N LEU A 607 23.67 33.88 40.96
CA LEU A 607 22.50 33.01 40.93
C LEU A 607 22.83 31.59 41.39
N LYS A 608 24.01 31.06 41.01
CA LYS A 608 24.51 29.76 41.51
C LYS A 608 24.73 29.78 43.02
N ARG A 609 25.40 30.82 43.56
CA ARG A 609 25.62 30.97 45.01
C ARG A 609 24.31 31.14 45.79
N LYS A 610 23.26 31.71 45.20
CA LYS A 610 21.92 31.82 45.82
C LYS A 610 21.18 30.49 45.82
N ALA A 611 21.30 29.68 44.76
CA ALA A 611 20.70 28.35 44.69
C ALA A 611 21.35 27.36 45.67
N GLU A 612 22.67 27.46 45.89
CA GLU A 612 23.40 26.65 46.87
C GLU A 612 23.06 26.99 48.33
N ASN A 613 22.54 28.20 48.61
CA ASN A 613 22.21 28.66 49.95
C ASN A 613 20.72 28.45 50.35
N GLY A 614 19.92 27.77 49.51
CA GLY A 614 18.47 27.63 49.71
C GLY A 614 17.89 26.30 49.27
N CYS A 615 18.25 25.19 49.92
CA CYS A 615 17.38 24.02 50.10
C CYS A 615 18.00 23.04 51.13
N GLU A 616 17.38 22.91 52.31
CA GLU A 616 17.30 21.62 53.00
C GLU A 616 16.20 20.83 52.27
N GLU A 617 16.55 19.73 51.61
CA GLU A 617 15.59 18.81 50.99
C GLU A 617 14.70 18.14 52.04
N PRO A 618 13.51 17.69 51.62
CA PRO A 618 13.02 16.37 51.99
C PRO A 618 13.01 15.45 50.76
N ASP A 619 13.68 14.32 50.93
CA ASP A 619 13.76 13.15 50.04
C ASP A 619 12.41 12.75 49.40
N GLU A 620 12.35 12.72 48.07
CA GLU A 620 11.59 11.71 47.33
C GLU A 620 12.43 11.09 46.20
N LYS A 621 13.04 9.95 46.55
CA LYS A 621 13.37 8.77 45.72
C LYS A 621 14.08 8.98 44.38
N ARG A 622 15.38 8.65 44.41
CA ARG A 622 16.21 8.18 43.28
C ARG A 622 15.42 7.35 42.25
N ILE A 623 15.42 7.80 41.01
CA ILE A 623 15.43 6.93 39.83
C ILE A 623 16.78 7.15 39.15
N GLN A 624 17.66 6.17 39.31
CA GLN A 624 18.88 6.01 38.54
C GLN A 624 18.51 5.17 37.32
N SER A 625 18.66 5.73 36.12
CA SER A 625 18.67 4.95 34.87
C SER A 625 20.03 5.14 34.22
N ASP A 626 20.90 4.16 34.47
CA ASP A 626 22.06 3.84 33.66
C ASP A 626 21.57 3.40 32.26
N GLU A 627 22.11 4.01 31.20
CA GLU A 627 21.96 3.49 29.84
C GLU A 627 23.34 3.22 29.23
N ALA A 628 23.92 2.10 29.66
CA ALA A 628 24.97 1.40 28.92
C ALA A 628 24.92 -0.10 29.30
N GLY A 629 24.14 -0.89 28.55
CA GLY A 629 24.34 -2.34 28.47
C GLY A 629 23.09 -3.21 28.48
N LEU A 630 22.83 -3.81 27.30
CA LEU A 630 22.26 -5.15 27.06
C LEU A 630 20.73 -5.34 27.00
N MET A 631 20.25 -5.51 25.75
CA MET A 631 19.67 -6.75 25.24
C MET A 631 19.05 -7.73 26.26
N SER A 632 17.71 -7.81 26.34
CA SER A 632 16.88 -9.01 26.05
C SER A 632 15.48 -8.90 26.68
N GLY A 633 14.44 -9.38 25.97
CA GLY A 633 13.16 -9.82 26.57
C GLY A 633 11.94 -8.88 26.51
N GLN A 634 10.99 -9.16 25.61
CA GLN A 634 9.63 -8.60 25.46
C GLN A 634 8.76 -8.74 26.76
N VAL A 635 7.59 -8.10 26.98
CA VAL A 635 6.38 -7.93 26.15
C VAL A 635 5.45 -6.85 26.77
N ALA A 636 4.67 -6.19 25.89
CA ALA A 636 3.36 -5.55 26.09
C ALA A 636 3.31 -4.00 26.22
N ASP A 637 2.50 -3.42 25.33
CA ASP A 637 2.12 -2.00 25.19
C ASP A 637 3.13 -1.06 24.50
N GLY A 638 3.40 -1.35 23.22
CA GLY A 638 4.22 -0.51 22.36
C GLY A 638 3.64 -0.44 20.96
N ASP A 639 2.91 0.63 20.66
CA ASP A 639 2.65 1.03 19.26
C ASP A 639 2.36 2.54 19.06
N MET A 640 2.27 3.36 20.11
CA MET A 640 2.00 4.80 19.96
C MET A 640 3.23 5.72 20.14
N GLN A 641 4.28 5.30 20.86
CA GLN A 641 5.49 6.11 21.10
C GLN A 641 6.68 5.78 20.18
N ALA A 642 6.74 4.59 19.61
CA ALA A 642 7.80 4.21 18.66
C ALA A 642 7.73 5.01 17.34
N ASN A 643 6.53 5.50 16.99
CA ASN A 643 6.29 6.30 15.79
C ASN A 643 6.64 7.79 15.94
N GLN A 644 7.10 8.25 17.11
CA GLN A 644 7.61 9.61 17.29
C GLN A 644 9.15 9.67 17.29
N ALA A 645 9.82 8.59 17.72
CA ALA A 645 11.26 8.52 17.78
C ALA A 645 11.94 8.36 16.40
N ALA A 646 11.31 7.64 15.47
CA ALA A 646 11.81 7.48 14.09
C ALA A 646 11.65 8.75 13.22
N TYR A 647 10.84 9.72 13.66
CA TYR A 647 10.59 10.99 12.98
C TYR A 647 11.24 12.19 13.68
N ASN A 648 12.28 11.92 14.48
CA ASN A 648 13.09 12.96 15.08
C ASN A 648 13.88 13.71 13.99
N TYR A 649 13.37 14.86 13.59
CA TYR A 649 13.93 15.79 12.60
C TYR A 649 15.39 16.23 12.90
N ASN A 650 15.92 15.92 14.09
CA ASN A 650 17.34 16.09 14.42
C ASN A 650 18.28 15.23 13.55
N ALA A 651 17.85 14.06 13.05
CA ALA A 651 18.70 13.20 12.21
C ALA A 651 19.04 13.82 10.84
N TRP A 652 18.17 14.66 10.29
CA TRP A 652 18.42 15.34 9.00
C TRP A 652 19.40 16.53 9.14
N TYR A 653 19.51 17.11 10.34
CA TYR A 653 20.49 18.16 10.64
C TYR A 653 21.91 17.61 10.86
N GLN A 654 22.06 16.36 11.30
CA GLN A 654 23.37 15.75 11.55
C GLN A 654 24.16 15.44 10.27
N TYR A 655 23.49 15.20 9.14
CA TYR A 655 24.16 14.83 7.88
C TYR A 655 24.59 16.03 7.00
N ASN A 656 24.17 17.26 7.33
CA ASN A 656 24.48 18.47 6.55
C ASN A 656 25.27 19.54 7.32
N TYR A 657 25.74 19.23 8.54
CA TYR A 657 26.73 20.02 9.27
C TYR A 657 28.09 19.33 9.23
N SER A 658 28.75 19.41 8.06
CA SER A 658 30.21 19.37 8.05
C SER A 658 30.67 20.63 8.78
N ASN A 659 31.25 20.45 9.96
CA ASN A 659 31.90 21.50 10.76
C ASN A 659 32.80 22.37 9.88
N ALA A 660 32.34 23.59 9.55
CA ALA A 660 33.16 24.57 8.82
C ALA A 660 33.93 25.52 9.74
N TRP A 661 33.74 25.46 11.06
CA TRP A 661 34.45 26.33 12.01
C TRP A 661 34.80 25.54 13.27
N ASN A 662 35.86 24.72 13.18
CA ASN A 662 36.52 24.13 14.32
C ASN A 662 37.72 25.02 14.70
N TYR A 663 37.46 26.08 15.46
CA TYR A 663 38.50 26.85 16.17
C TYR A 663 38.31 26.68 17.67
N GLY A 664 38.55 25.46 18.14
CA GLY A 664 38.49 25.09 19.57
C GLY A 664 39.75 24.36 19.99
N GLN A 665 40.93 24.95 19.79
CA GLN A 665 42.21 24.44 20.32
C GLN A 665 43.16 25.54 20.85
N TYR A 666 42.69 26.77 21.06
CA TYR A 666 43.56 27.87 21.51
C TYR A 666 43.08 28.60 22.76
N TYR A 667 42.49 27.92 23.75
CA TYR A 667 42.53 28.41 25.13
C TYR A 667 42.55 27.23 26.11
N GLN A 668 43.77 26.75 26.42
CA GLN A 668 44.03 26.05 27.67
C GLN A 668 44.06 27.11 28.78
N SER A 669 43.06 27.12 29.66
CA SER A 669 43.16 27.79 30.95
C SER A 669 44.09 26.97 31.85
N SER A 670 45.37 27.26 31.76
CA SER A 670 46.32 27.01 32.83
C SER A 670 45.90 27.83 34.05
N SER A 671 45.73 27.21 35.21
CA SER A 671 46.31 27.68 36.48
C SER A 671 46.00 26.69 37.61
N THR A 672 47.11 26.31 38.28
CA THR A 672 47.31 25.95 39.69
C THR A 672 46.13 26.05 40.64
#